data_AF-A0A7K8FWS8-F1
#
_entry.id   AF-A0A7K8FWS8-F1
#
_cell.length_a   1.000
_cell.length_b   1.000
_cell.length_c   1.000
_cell.angle_alpha   90.00
_cell.angle_beta   90.00
_cell.angle_gamma   90.00
#
_symmetry.space_group_name_H-M   'P 1'
#
loop_
_entity.id
_entity.type
_entity.pdbx_description
1 polymer ?
#
loop_
_entity_poly.entity_id
_entity_poly.type
_entity_poly.pdbx_seq_one_letter_code
_entity_poly.pdbx_strand_id
1 'polypeptide(L)'
;MGKRKEESVSNPRSQKRQRKEYTDIHSDESNEEETLEFSANSSASSQSPDGEVGIIESIQLKNFMCHSNLGPFQFGSNLNFVIGTNGSGKSSVLTALIVGLGGKATATNRGSSLKMFIQKGEISADISITLRNQGRDAFKPELYGASITVNQHINQDGSRTCKLKSKSGTLISSKKEELIGILDHFNIQVDNPVSVLTQEMSKQFLQTKNEGDKYKFFMKATQLEQMKEDYSFIGKTKKNTRVQIEQGEERLEELKQLYLEKKEIFKSIAFVNDMQSRLKDLKHQMAWAVVSEMEKEIEMLKEGVKAEEGNTEFLQKVEEWQVKVNEAEKKYKAIQDKLMTVSEEAQALHPQCISLKAEVQAKRKAVNETEIIYNRSKTELKRLGKDNEQLCKRIEELKRCANQVSEPEKLERQRRIAYLREQLKAFHDEEIMIDQQVDQFQQAISKCREEHSRLRRENSDVQQALDAKQKQLRDLKDSKTNTLKRFGSHIPAFLEAIEMAHKQGHFKKKPLGPLGALIHPKDPELILAIESCLKGLLQAFCCDNHSDERTLQFLMSKYFARGHRPQIIVNKFQNKIYDTSQRAVHHPEFPSVLTALEIDNPVVANCLIDMRGIETILLIKNNRKAREVMQCNRPPKNCKEAFTAEGDQVFERRYYSSSFARPRFLSQDVEAEISHLDKEIENKRAQLAASQQRLYSIENEIKQNEDHLYGHRRHQKQLQVKIVRTANAEIADLENMEEHQSVDVHILQDEAEENKGRMESVKQDMQLQSRKMEELENSLQAAEKQLEEVKEKIHQVEEIAGPIKAELNQAESEVENSKRRLQQYEDKQREHVDCINMHKDLLVAKGKELEEKMAKARQIFSERIKVSRTVKSLDAEMNRLRERINSESSHRGNREEIIQQFHYAKERYEDASNKVRNLRRFIAVLDEVMTERLKVYRQFLRSLSMQCKLHFEHLLRVRGCSGNIIFDHKNETLSITVQPREEEKASRSDLRSLSGGERSFSTVCFILSLWNISESPFRCMDEFDVYMDMVNRRIAIDMILERADFQRHRQFILFTPLSMSSLPTSPHIRILRMPDPPRDQRTLNFQNRNDRDED
;
A
#
# COMPACT_ATOMS: atom_id res chain seq x y z
N MET A 1 25.87 24.18 -3.47
CA MET A 1 25.87 25.65 -3.65
C MET A 1 24.44 26.11 -3.90
N GLY A 2 24.03 27.23 -3.29
CA GLY A 2 22.69 27.82 -3.44
C GLY A 2 21.80 27.73 -2.18
N LYS A 3 22.12 28.51 -1.15
CA LYS A 3 21.37 28.70 0.10
C LYS A 3 20.01 29.41 -0.13
N ARG A 4 18.94 28.97 0.54
CA ARG A 4 17.76 29.77 0.98
C ARG A 4 17.07 29.02 2.13
N LYS A 5 17.43 29.33 3.38
CA LYS A 5 16.72 30.21 4.34
C LYS A 5 15.37 29.65 4.81
N GLU A 6 15.42 29.00 5.98
CA GLU A 6 14.32 28.84 6.93
C GLU A 6 13.90 30.20 7.49
N GLU A 7 12.59 30.42 7.61
CA GLU A 7 12.02 31.41 8.53
C GLU A 7 10.79 30.80 9.23
N SER A 8 10.71 31.08 10.51
CA SER A 8 9.95 30.43 11.57
C SER A 8 8.50 30.91 11.70
N VAL A 9 7.62 29.94 11.98
CA VAL A 9 6.48 29.93 12.91
C VAL A 9 5.86 31.27 13.33
N SER A 10 4.60 31.47 12.96
CA SER A 10 3.62 32.24 13.74
C SER A 10 2.25 31.55 13.74
N ASN A 11 1.81 31.09 14.91
CA ASN A 11 0.48 30.55 15.21
C ASN A 11 -0.65 31.52 14.83
N PRO A 12 -1.80 31.01 14.34
CA PRO A 12 -3.09 31.62 14.63
C PRO A 12 -4.02 30.68 15.41
N ARG A 13 -4.72 31.34 16.33
CA ARG A 13 -5.62 30.82 17.36
C ARG A 13 -6.80 30.03 16.78
N SER A 14 -7.17 29.02 17.55
CA SER A 14 -8.40 28.25 17.50
C SER A 14 -9.67 29.10 17.40
N GLN A 15 -10.45 28.91 16.33
CA GLN A 15 -11.89 29.17 16.33
C GLN A 15 -12.63 27.88 15.91
N LYS A 16 -13.41 27.37 16.86
CA LYS A 16 -14.30 26.21 16.73
C LYS A 16 -15.32 26.46 15.62
N ARG A 17 -15.32 25.63 14.58
CA ARG A 17 -16.48 25.44 13.69
C ARG A 17 -17.26 24.21 14.13
N GLN A 18 -18.57 24.41 14.30
CA GLN A 18 -19.55 23.38 14.66
C GLN A 18 -19.63 22.29 13.60
N ARG A 19 -19.58 21.05 14.07
CA ARG A 19 -19.83 19.80 13.35
C ARG A 19 -21.33 19.72 13.06
N LYS A 20 -21.74 19.79 11.79
CA LYS A 20 -23.10 19.37 11.37
C LYS A 20 -23.09 17.86 11.19
N GLU A 21 -23.99 17.20 11.89
CA GLU A 21 -24.21 15.77 11.90
C GLU A 21 -24.68 15.29 10.52
N TYR A 22 -24.14 14.14 10.11
CA TYR A 22 -24.66 13.29 9.06
C TYR A 22 -25.96 12.65 9.57
N THR A 23 -27.06 12.84 8.85
CA THR A 23 -28.25 11.99 8.99
C THR A 23 -28.26 10.96 7.87
N ASP A 24 -28.03 9.71 8.26
CA ASP A 24 -28.34 8.50 7.49
C ASP A 24 -29.81 8.50 7.09
N ILE A 25 -30.10 8.26 5.82
CA ILE A 25 -31.43 7.93 5.33
C ILE A 25 -31.44 6.43 5.07
N HIS A 26 -32.00 5.69 6.01
CA HIS A 26 -32.44 4.32 5.78
C HIS A 26 -33.73 4.31 4.96
N SER A 27 -33.76 3.39 4.02
CA SER A 27 -34.89 2.96 3.21
C SER A 27 -36.00 2.37 4.07
N ASP A 28 -37.24 2.80 3.83
CA ASP A 28 -38.42 1.95 4.00
C ASP A 28 -39.43 2.27 2.88
N GLU A 29 -39.82 1.22 2.18
CA GLU A 29 -40.88 1.21 1.17
C GLU A 29 -42.24 1.16 1.88
N SER A 30 -43.12 2.12 1.59
CA SER A 30 -44.56 1.91 1.69
C SER A 30 -45.28 2.77 0.66
N ASN A 31 -45.97 2.09 -0.25
CA ASN A 31 -46.91 2.67 -1.20
C ASN A 31 -48.02 3.41 -0.47
N GLU A 32 -48.27 4.66 -0.84
CA GLU A 32 -49.59 5.30 -0.71
C GLU A 32 -49.70 6.38 -1.79
N GLU A 33 -50.77 6.28 -2.59
CA GLU A 33 -51.17 7.23 -3.62
C GLU A 33 -51.68 8.51 -2.94
N GLU A 34 -51.00 9.64 -3.13
CA GLU A 34 -51.56 10.95 -2.77
C GLU A 34 -51.39 11.98 -3.89
N THR A 35 -52.53 12.55 -4.23
CA THR A 35 -52.82 13.64 -5.15
C THR A 35 -52.05 14.91 -4.80
N LEU A 36 -51.31 15.43 -5.77
CA LEU A 36 -50.55 16.68 -5.64
C LEU A 36 -51.48 17.91 -5.71
N GLU A 37 -51.93 18.39 -4.55
CA GLU A 37 -52.43 19.76 -4.40
C GLU A 37 -51.27 20.73 -4.13
N PHE A 38 -51.09 21.69 -5.04
CA PHE A 38 -50.17 22.82 -4.87
C PHE A 38 -50.72 23.79 -3.83
N SER A 39 -50.13 23.82 -2.63
CA SER A 39 -50.36 24.91 -1.66
C SER A 39 -49.22 25.93 -1.72
N ALA A 40 -49.58 27.15 -2.10
CA ALA A 40 -48.74 28.33 -2.01
C ALA A 40 -48.63 28.78 -0.55
N ASN A 41 -47.44 28.69 0.05
CA ASN A 41 -47.14 29.40 1.29
C ASN A 41 -46.05 30.45 1.04
N SER A 42 -46.51 31.68 0.87
CA SER A 42 -45.69 32.88 0.97
C SER A 42 -45.55 33.23 2.45
N SER A 43 -44.32 33.16 2.97
CA SER A 43 -43.95 33.87 4.19
C SER A 43 -43.00 34.99 3.82
N ALA A 44 -43.44 36.21 4.09
CA ALA A 44 -42.77 37.44 3.73
C ALA A 44 -41.47 37.62 4.52
N SER A 45 -40.37 37.84 3.80
CA SER A 45 -39.20 38.54 4.30
C SER A 45 -38.82 39.66 3.32
N SER A 46 -39.13 40.89 3.74
CA SER A 46 -38.43 42.16 3.44
C SER A 46 -37.75 42.34 2.07
N GLN A 47 -38.40 43.14 1.22
CA GLN A 47 -37.85 44.07 0.21
C GLN A 47 -36.38 43.89 -0.27
N SER A 48 -36.21 43.28 -1.44
CA SER A 48 -35.25 43.73 -2.47
C SER A 48 -35.84 43.50 -3.88
N PRO A 49 -35.91 44.52 -4.76
CA PRO A 49 -36.37 44.35 -6.14
C PRO A 49 -35.15 44.11 -7.06
N ASP A 50 -35.31 43.25 -8.07
CA ASP A 50 -34.36 43.00 -9.18
C ASP A 50 -33.20 42.03 -8.91
N GLY A 51 -32.82 41.27 -9.95
CA GLY A 51 -31.74 40.26 -9.86
C GLY A 51 -30.41 40.87 -9.42
N GLU A 52 -29.74 40.18 -8.50
CA GLU A 52 -28.66 40.75 -7.70
C GLU A 52 -27.28 40.64 -8.37
N VAL A 53 -27.05 39.63 -9.22
CA VAL A 53 -25.74 39.34 -9.86
C VAL A 53 -25.84 38.96 -11.34
N GLY A 54 -24.80 39.26 -12.12
CA GLY A 54 -24.62 38.76 -13.49
C GLY A 54 -25.50 39.42 -14.57
N ILE A 55 -26.38 40.36 -14.20
CA ILE A 55 -27.18 41.18 -15.13
C ILE A 55 -26.28 42.15 -15.89
N ILE A 56 -26.53 42.33 -17.18
CA ILE A 56 -25.81 43.31 -18.00
C ILE A 56 -26.42 44.69 -17.76
N GLU A 57 -25.66 45.61 -17.20
CA GLU A 57 -26.12 46.99 -16.94
C GLU A 57 -25.93 47.88 -18.17
N SER A 58 -24.79 47.74 -18.85
CA SER A 58 -24.49 48.52 -20.05
C SER A 58 -23.45 47.88 -20.95
N ILE A 59 -23.51 48.22 -22.23
CA ILE A 59 -22.50 47.88 -23.24
C ILE A 59 -22.01 49.13 -23.98
N GLN A 60 -20.72 49.19 -24.28
CA GLN A 60 -20.11 50.22 -25.12
C GLN A 60 -19.16 49.58 -26.12
N LEU A 61 -19.25 50.02 -27.37
CA LEU A 61 -18.46 49.52 -28.50
C LEU A 61 -17.71 50.67 -29.16
N LYS A 62 -16.46 50.43 -29.54
CA LYS A 62 -15.66 51.36 -30.35
C LYS A 62 -15.01 50.59 -31.49
N ASN A 63 -15.11 51.13 -32.70
CA ASN A 63 -14.55 50.55 -33.93
C ASN A 63 -14.94 49.07 -34.15
N PHE A 64 -16.16 48.68 -33.76
CA PHE A 64 -16.62 47.29 -33.77
C PHE A 64 -17.71 47.09 -34.84
N MET A 65 -17.43 46.25 -35.84
CA MET A 65 -18.27 45.97 -37.00
C MET A 65 -18.76 47.24 -37.72
N CYS A 66 -20.04 47.59 -37.56
CA CYS A 66 -20.66 48.77 -38.17
C CYS A 66 -20.68 50.00 -37.24
N HIS A 67 -20.17 49.88 -36.02
CA HIS A 67 -20.20 50.92 -35.00
C HIS A 67 -18.81 51.51 -34.76
N SER A 68 -18.61 52.77 -35.15
CA SER A 68 -17.39 53.53 -34.79
C SER A 68 -17.37 53.89 -33.31
N ASN A 69 -18.52 54.29 -32.76
CA ASN A 69 -18.73 54.47 -31.34
C ASN A 69 -20.22 54.27 -31.02
N LEU A 70 -20.53 53.26 -30.21
CA LEU A 70 -21.88 52.97 -29.74
C LEU A 70 -21.88 52.85 -28.22
N GLY A 71 -22.70 53.66 -27.55
CA GLY A 71 -22.95 53.55 -26.11
C GLY A 71 -22.38 54.69 -25.26
N PRO A 72 -22.51 54.60 -23.92
CA PRO A 72 -22.98 53.43 -23.17
C PRO A 72 -24.48 53.17 -23.37
N PHE A 73 -24.79 52.00 -23.91
CA PHE A 73 -26.15 51.53 -24.13
C PHE A 73 -26.62 50.79 -22.88
N GLN A 74 -27.55 51.38 -22.15
CA GLN A 74 -27.98 50.90 -20.83
C GLN A 74 -29.20 49.98 -20.94
N PHE A 75 -29.09 48.79 -20.35
CA PHE A 75 -30.20 47.85 -20.26
C PHE A 75 -30.97 48.04 -18.94
N GLY A 76 -32.23 47.66 -18.93
CA GLY A 76 -33.06 47.48 -17.74
C GLY A 76 -32.83 46.10 -17.10
N SER A 77 -33.32 45.92 -15.88
CA SER A 77 -33.06 44.73 -15.04
C SER A 77 -33.80 43.46 -15.48
N ASN A 78 -34.92 43.58 -16.20
CA ASN A 78 -35.72 42.45 -16.65
C ASN A 78 -35.86 42.43 -18.19
N LEU A 79 -36.94 42.95 -18.79
CA LEU A 79 -37.21 42.81 -20.22
C LEU A 79 -36.70 44.02 -21.03
N ASN A 80 -35.94 43.75 -22.08
CA ASN A 80 -35.31 44.73 -22.94
C ASN A 80 -35.61 44.44 -24.41
N PHE A 81 -36.22 45.38 -25.12
CA PHE A 81 -36.42 45.30 -26.56
C PHE A 81 -35.44 46.24 -27.27
N VAL A 82 -34.55 45.68 -28.10
CA VAL A 82 -33.63 46.44 -28.93
C VAL A 82 -34.19 46.50 -30.36
N ILE A 83 -34.69 47.68 -30.76
CA ILE A 83 -35.44 47.90 -32.01
C ILE A 83 -34.61 48.76 -32.96
N GLY A 84 -34.71 48.52 -34.27
CA GLY A 84 -34.03 49.31 -35.29
C GLY A 84 -34.26 48.77 -36.69
N THR A 85 -34.05 49.57 -37.72
CA THR A 85 -34.19 49.14 -39.13
C THR A 85 -33.15 48.07 -39.49
N ASN A 86 -33.38 47.30 -40.56
CA ASN A 86 -32.39 46.33 -41.03
C ASN A 86 -31.10 47.07 -41.43
N GLY A 87 -29.94 46.58 -40.97
CA GLY A 87 -28.65 47.25 -41.16
C GLY A 87 -28.25 48.24 -40.06
N SER A 88 -29.10 48.53 -39.08
CA SER A 88 -28.77 49.44 -37.95
C SER A 88 -27.78 48.86 -36.91
N GLY A 89 -27.20 47.68 -37.18
CA GLY A 89 -26.22 47.05 -36.30
C GLY A 89 -26.76 46.42 -35.00
N LYS A 90 -28.05 46.03 -34.94
CA LYS A 90 -28.65 45.32 -33.78
C LYS A 90 -27.90 44.04 -33.41
N SER A 91 -27.74 43.13 -34.37
CA SER A 91 -27.02 41.86 -34.18
C SER A 91 -25.52 42.06 -33.90
N SER A 92 -24.95 43.21 -34.23
CA SER A 92 -23.57 43.55 -33.83
C SER A 92 -23.46 43.74 -32.32
N VAL A 93 -24.50 44.24 -31.65
CA VAL A 93 -24.54 44.34 -30.17
C VAL A 93 -24.56 42.95 -29.54
N LEU A 94 -25.35 42.02 -30.10
CA LEU A 94 -25.37 40.63 -29.65
C LEU A 94 -24.02 39.94 -29.86
N THR A 95 -23.41 40.15 -31.04
CA THR A 95 -22.06 39.64 -31.36
C THR A 95 -21.03 40.18 -30.36
N ALA A 96 -21.13 41.46 -30.00
CA ALA A 96 -20.25 42.07 -29.03
C ALA A 96 -20.47 41.54 -27.60
N LEU A 97 -21.68 41.19 -27.21
CA LEU A 97 -21.94 40.52 -25.93
C LEU A 97 -21.24 39.16 -25.84
N ILE A 98 -21.33 38.34 -26.89
CA ILE A 98 -20.68 37.03 -26.95
C ILE A 98 -19.16 37.17 -26.88
N VAL A 99 -18.58 38.03 -27.73
CA VAL A 99 -17.12 38.23 -27.81
C VAL A 99 -16.57 38.94 -26.58
N GLY A 100 -17.28 39.95 -26.07
CA GLY A 100 -16.92 40.75 -24.91
C GLY A 100 -16.81 39.93 -23.63
N LEU A 101 -17.73 38.96 -23.45
CA LEU A 101 -17.73 38.02 -22.34
C LEU A 101 -16.88 36.77 -22.62
N GLY A 102 -15.98 36.80 -23.60
CA GLY A 102 -14.94 35.79 -23.79
C GLY A 102 -15.29 34.63 -24.73
N GLY A 103 -16.47 34.63 -25.35
CA GLY A 103 -16.90 33.65 -26.34
C GLY A 103 -16.01 33.59 -27.58
N LYS A 104 -16.09 32.48 -28.32
CA LYS A 104 -15.30 32.26 -29.55
C LYS A 104 -15.92 32.99 -30.75
N ALA A 105 -15.09 33.40 -31.72
CA ALA A 105 -15.58 34.04 -32.94
C ALA A 105 -16.59 33.16 -33.70
N THR A 106 -16.32 31.86 -33.77
CA THR A 106 -17.17 30.85 -34.40
C THR A 106 -18.54 30.70 -33.73
N ALA A 107 -18.65 30.97 -32.41
CA ALA A 107 -19.92 30.90 -31.69
C ALA A 107 -20.92 31.98 -32.13
N THR A 108 -20.44 33.05 -32.78
CA THR A 108 -21.30 34.14 -33.27
C THR A 108 -21.92 33.86 -34.63
N ASN A 109 -21.48 32.80 -35.34
CA ASN A 109 -21.83 32.49 -36.74
C ASN A 109 -21.60 33.63 -37.75
N ARG A 110 -20.89 34.70 -37.39
CA ARG A 110 -20.64 35.87 -38.26
C ARG A 110 -19.18 36.08 -38.64
N GLY A 111 -18.27 35.26 -38.11
CA GLY A 111 -16.85 35.32 -38.47
C GLY A 111 -16.05 34.13 -37.93
N SER A 112 -15.05 33.69 -38.69
CA SER A 112 -14.13 32.61 -38.28
C SER A 112 -13.02 33.08 -37.33
N SER A 113 -12.76 34.40 -37.27
CA SER A 113 -11.69 35.00 -36.45
C SER A 113 -12.10 36.37 -35.90
N LEU A 114 -11.51 36.77 -34.77
CA LEU A 114 -11.87 38.01 -34.07
C LEU A 114 -11.55 39.29 -34.87
N LYS A 115 -10.52 39.24 -35.73
CA LYS A 115 -10.15 40.37 -36.61
C LYS A 115 -11.27 40.79 -37.56
N MET A 116 -12.19 39.87 -37.89
CA MET A 116 -13.33 40.14 -38.77
C MET A 116 -14.38 41.08 -38.14
N PHE A 117 -14.31 41.27 -36.81
CA PHE A 117 -15.23 42.15 -36.08
C PHE A 117 -14.70 43.57 -35.91
N ILE A 118 -13.47 43.87 -36.37
CA ILE A 118 -12.94 45.24 -36.37
C ILE A 118 -13.59 45.98 -37.55
N GLN A 119 -14.00 47.23 -37.31
CA GLN A 119 -14.57 48.08 -38.35
C GLN A 119 -13.55 48.28 -39.48
N LYS A 120 -14.03 48.25 -40.74
CA LYS A 120 -13.16 48.44 -41.91
C LYS A 120 -12.42 49.78 -41.82
N GLY A 121 -11.10 49.74 -41.96
CA GLY A 121 -10.23 50.92 -41.90
C GLY A 121 -9.59 51.18 -40.53
N GLU A 122 -10.00 50.46 -39.49
CA GLU A 122 -9.48 50.60 -38.13
C GLU A 122 -8.48 49.50 -37.77
N ILE A 123 -7.55 49.80 -36.86
CA ILE A 123 -6.49 48.87 -36.42
C ILE A 123 -6.87 48.03 -35.19
N SER A 124 -7.90 48.44 -34.46
CA SER A 124 -8.37 47.77 -33.25
C SER A 124 -9.84 48.08 -32.96
N ALA A 125 -10.47 47.25 -32.13
CA ALA A 125 -11.82 47.43 -31.64
C ALA A 125 -11.89 47.22 -30.11
N ASP A 126 -12.70 48.03 -29.43
CA ASP A 126 -12.94 47.91 -27.99
C ASP A 126 -14.40 47.52 -27.69
N ILE A 127 -14.56 46.59 -26.76
CA ILE A 127 -15.86 46.18 -26.19
C ILE A 127 -15.77 46.37 -24.68
N SER A 128 -16.71 47.10 -24.09
CA SER A 128 -16.81 47.31 -22.65
C SER A 128 -18.20 46.91 -22.18
N ILE A 129 -18.28 45.92 -21.29
CA ILE A 129 -19.54 45.39 -20.74
C ILE A 129 -19.51 45.53 -19.22
N THR A 130 -20.54 46.15 -18.64
CA THR A 130 -20.68 46.27 -17.19
C THR A 130 -21.71 45.26 -16.68
N LEU A 131 -21.28 44.42 -15.75
CA LEU A 131 -22.08 43.39 -15.07
C LEU A 131 -22.40 43.84 -13.65
N ARG A 132 -23.62 43.59 -13.19
CA ARG A 132 -24.03 43.83 -11.81
C ARG A 132 -23.38 42.82 -10.85
N ASN A 133 -22.89 43.31 -9.72
CA ASN A 133 -22.20 42.52 -8.70
C ASN A 133 -22.69 42.87 -7.28
N GLN A 134 -23.97 42.61 -6.99
CA GLN A 134 -24.63 42.99 -5.74
C GLN A 134 -25.27 41.77 -5.06
N GLY A 135 -25.74 41.92 -3.83
CA GLY A 135 -26.42 40.84 -3.11
C GLY A 135 -25.50 39.80 -2.49
N ARG A 136 -26.09 38.68 -2.05
CA ARG A 136 -25.39 37.64 -1.26
C ARG A 136 -24.38 36.85 -2.09
N ASP A 137 -24.61 36.75 -3.39
CA ASP A 137 -23.79 35.97 -4.31
C ASP A 137 -22.81 36.84 -5.11
N ALA A 138 -22.50 38.06 -4.66
CA ALA A 138 -21.54 38.92 -5.33
C ALA A 138 -20.13 38.29 -5.40
N PHE A 139 -19.50 38.37 -6.56
CA PHE A 139 -18.13 37.91 -6.79
C PHE A 139 -17.13 38.93 -6.24
N LYS A 140 -16.38 38.53 -5.19
CA LYS A 140 -15.33 39.34 -4.54
C LYS A 140 -15.75 40.82 -4.38
N PRO A 141 -16.86 41.11 -3.67
CA PRO A 141 -17.44 42.45 -3.60
C PRO A 141 -16.48 43.49 -3.00
N GLU A 142 -15.55 43.04 -2.14
CA GLU A 142 -14.50 43.90 -1.57
C GLU A 142 -13.51 44.43 -2.62
N LEU A 143 -13.25 43.67 -3.69
CA LEU A 143 -12.29 44.06 -4.75
C LEU A 143 -12.98 44.80 -5.90
N TYR A 144 -14.12 44.29 -6.36
CA TYR A 144 -14.80 44.81 -7.54
C TYR A 144 -15.89 45.84 -7.23
N GLY A 145 -16.44 45.83 -6.01
CA GLY A 145 -17.60 46.64 -5.64
C GLY A 145 -18.89 46.15 -6.31
N ALA A 146 -19.88 47.04 -6.40
CA ALA A 146 -21.25 46.73 -6.84
C ALA A 146 -21.41 46.42 -8.34
N SER A 147 -20.37 46.57 -9.15
CA SER A 147 -20.39 46.29 -10.60
C SER A 147 -18.99 45.91 -11.10
N ILE A 148 -18.92 45.00 -12.06
CA ILE A 148 -17.68 44.54 -12.71
C ILE A 148 -17.71 44.98 -14.17
N THR A 149 -16.69 45.72 -14.62
CA THR A 149 -16.57 46.10 -16.04
C THR A 149 -15.54 45.23 -16.74
N VAL A 150 -15.98 44.51 -17.77
CA VAL A 150 -15.17 43.66 -18.64
C VAL A 150 -14.83 44.44 -19.91
N ASN A 151 -13.56 44.81 -20.08
CA ASN A 151 -13.06 45.44 -21.29
C ASN A 151 -12.28 44.43 -22.13
N GLN A 152 -12.71 44.18 -23.36
CA GLN A 152 -11.95 43.44 -24.36
C GLN A 152 -11.44 44.40 -25.43
N HIS A 153 -10.15 44.30 -25.73
CA HIS A 153 -9.51 44.98 -26.84
C HIS A 153 -9.06 43.95 -27.87
N ILE A 154 -9.50 44.12 -29.12
CA ILE A 154 -9.22 43.23 -30.24
C ILE A 154 -8.30 43.95 -31.23
N ASN A 155 -7.16 43.34 -31.52
CA ASN A 155 -6.17 43.86 -32.46
C ASN A 155 -6.31 43.24 -33.85
N GLN A 156 -5.75 43.91 -34.87
CA GLN A 156 -5.76 43.45 -36.27
C GLN A 156 -5.05 42.10 -36.49
N ASP A 157 -4.10 41.73 -35.62
CA ASP A 157 -3.44 40.41 -35.60
C ASP A 157 -4.37 39.29 -35.10
N GLY A 158 -5.57 39.64 -34.61
CA GLY A 158 -6.53 38.71 -34.03
C GLY A 158 -6.30 38.41 -32.55
N SER A 159 -5.31 39.04 -31.92
CA SER A 159 -5.08 38.94 -30.48
C SER A 159 -6.17 39.68 -29.71
N ARG A 160 -6.55 39.14 -28.55
CA ARG A 160 -7.49 39.78 -27.61
C ARG A 160 -6.82 40.02 -26.27
N THR A 161 -7.00 41.21 -25.71
CA THR A 161 -6.58 41.52 -24.34
C THR A 161 -7.78 41.88 -23.48
N CYS A 162 -7.84 41.28 -22.29
CA CYS A 162 -8.94 41.47 -21.35
C CYS A 162 -8.47 42.31 -20.16
N LYS A 163 -9.27 43.28 -19.76
CA LYS A 163 -9.07 44.11 -18.55
C LYS A 163 -10.36 44.09 -17.73
N LEU A 164 -10.25 43.62 -16.49
CA LEU A 164 -11.36 43.54 -15.54
C LEU A 164 -11.23 44.69 -14.54
N LYS A 165 -12.25 45.55 -14.49
CA LYS A 165 -12.25 46.76 -13.67
C LYS A 165 -13.33 46.72 -12.59
N SER A 166 -13.06 47.36 -11.46
CA SER A 166 -14.05 47.60 -10.40
C SER A 166 -15.01 48.74 -10.77
N LYS A 167 -16.06 48.95 -9.96
CA LYS A 167 -17.00 50.07 -10.10
C LYS A 167 -16.34 51.45 -10.16
N SER A 168 -15.20 51.64 -9.47
CA SER A 168 -14.43 52.88 -9.50
C SER A 168 -13.57 53.04 -10.76
N GLY A 169 -13.58 52.06 -11.67
CA GLY A 169 -12.74 52.05 -12.88
C GLY A 169 -11.32 51.52 -12.67
N THR A 170 -10.98 51.06 -11.45
CA THR A 170 -9.65 50.53 -11.12
C THR A 170 -9.44 49.16 -11.75
N LEU A 171 -8.30 48.94 -12.39
CA LEU A 171 -7.93 47.63 -12.94
C LEU A 171 -7.63 46.65 -11.81
N ILE A 172 -8.37 45.54 -11.76
CA ILE A 172 -8.18 44.46 -10.76
C ILE A 172 -7.38 43.29 -11.34
N SER A 173 -7.69 42.88 -12.59
CA SER A 173 -7.02 41.74 -13.22
C SER A 173 -7.07 41.85 -14.74
N SER A 174 -6.08 41.26 -15.41
CA SER A 174 -6.03 41.05 -16.86
C SER A 174 -5.94 39.57 -17.23
N LYS A 175 -6.05 38.66 -16.24
CA LYS A 175 -5.94 37.22 -16.45
C LYS A 175 -7.24 36.65 -17.01
N LYS A 176 -7.13 35.78 -18.02
CA LYS A 176 -8.27 35.05 -18.59
C LYS A 176 -8.98 34.17 -17.55
N GLU A 177 -8.23 33.55 -16.64
CA GLU A 177 -8.75 32.70 -15.56
C GLU A 177 -9.71 33.45 -14.63
N GLU A 178 -9.43 34.73 -14.34
CA GLU A 178 -10.31 35.55 -13.49
C GLU A 178 -11.63 35.86 -14.20
N LEU A 179 -11.59 36.12 -15.51
CA LEU A 179 -12.82 36.29 -16.31
C LEU A 179 -13.64 35.00 -16.33
N ILE A 180 -13.00 33.85 -16.54
CA ILE A 180 -13.69 32.54 -16.49
C ILE A 180 -14.32 32.34 -15.12
N GLY A 181 -13.60 32.62 -14.03
CA GLY A 181 -14.12 32.53 -12.67
C GLY A 181 -15.34 33.44 -12.42
N ILE A 182 -15.35 34.66 -12.97
CA ILE A 182 -16.52 35.56 -12.89
C ILE A 182 -17.72 34.97 -13.66
N LEU A 183 -17.50 34.49 -14.88
CA LEU A 183 -18.55 33.93 -15.71
C LEU A 183 -19.14 32.65 -15.10
N ASP A 184 -18.29 31.76 -14.57
CA ASP A 184 -18.71 30.53 -13.89
C ASP A 184 -19.49 30.86 -12.61
N HIS A 185 -19.00 31.82 -11.81
CA HIS A 185 -19.66 32.24 -10.57
C HIS A 185 -21.05 32.86 -10.80
N PHE A 186 -21.20 33.63 -11.88
CA PHE A 186 -22.50 34.19 -12.28
C PHE A 186 -23.33 33.27 -13.18
N ASN A 187 -22.82 32.08 -13.52
CA ASN A 187 -23.43 31.15 -14.46
C ASN A 187 -23.78 31.81 -15.82
N ILE A 188 -22.86 32.63 -16.35
CA ILE A 188 -23.02 33.31 -17.64
C ILE A 188 -22.51 32.40 -18.76
N GLN A 189 -23.40 32.05 -19.69
CA GLN A 189 -23.11 31.06 -20.73
C GLN A 189 -23.30 31.61 -22.14
N VAL A 190 -22.28 32.29 -22.66
CA VAL A 190 -22.36 32.92 -23.98
C VAL A 190 -22.30 31.94 -25.15
N ASP A 191 -21.75 30.74 -24.93
CA ASP A 191 -21.66 29.68 -25.95
C ASP A 191 -22.88 28.73 -25.93
N ASN A 192 -23.80 28.92 -24.98
CA ASN A 192 -25.05 28.17 -24.87
C ASN A 192 -26.12 28.79 -25.80
N PRO A 193 -26.60 28.06 -26.82
CA PRO A 193 -27.52 28.61 -27.82
C PRO A 193 -28.91 28.97 -27.28
N VAL A 194 -29.25 28.51 -26.07
CA VAL A 194 -30.52 28.85 -25.40
C VAL A 194 -30.41 30.12 -24.57
N SER A 195 -29.22 30.41 -24.04
CA SER A 195 -28.91 31.67 -23.36
C SER A 195 -28.70 32.80 -24.36
N VAL A 196 -28.00 32.55 -25.46
CA VAL A 196 -27.79 33.51 -26.54
C VAL A 196 -28.17 32.88 -27.87
N LEU A 197 -29.39 33.18 -28.32
CA LEU A 197 -29.93 32.68 -29.58
C LEU A 197 -29.66 33.69 -30.70
N THR A 198 -28.69 33.36 -31.56
CA THR A 198 -28.41 34.14 -32.77
C THR A 198 -29.40 33.81 -33.89
N GLN A 199 -29.56 34.76 -34.82
CA GLN A 199 -30.44 34.61 -35.99
C GLN A 199 -30.15 33.30 -36.76
N GLU A 200 -28.89 33.01 -37.08
CA GLU A 200 -28.51 31.82 -37.85
C GLU A 200 -28.74 30.53 -37.06
N MET A 201 -28.51 30.53 -35.73
CA MET A 201 -28.79 29.36 -34.89
C MET A 201 -30.29 29.05 -34.82
N SER A 202 -31.14 30.08 -34.74
CA SER A 202 -32.59 29.90 -34.77
C SER A 202 -33.06 29.27 -36.10
N LYS A 203 -32.47 29.69 -37.22
CA LYS A 203 -32.75 29.18 -38.57
C LYS A 203 -32.26 27.75 -38.78
N GLN A 204 -31.03 27.44 -38.35
CA GLN A 204 -30.48 26.08 -38.39
C GLN A 204 -31.34 25.14 -37.54
N PHE A 205 -31.71 25.56 -36.33
CA PHE A 205 -32.59 24.78 -35.46
C PHE A 205 -33.93 24.48 -36.12
N LEU A 206 -34.57 25.50 -36.74
CA LEU A 206 -35.81 25.33 -37.48
C LEU A 206 -35.67 24.27 -38.59
N GLN A 207 -34.53 24.21 -39.28
CA GLN A 207 -34.29 23.41 -40.50
C GLN A 207 -33.66 22.03 -40.29
N THR A 208 -33.20 21.70 -39.07
CA THR A 208 -32.44 20.48 -38.82
C THR A 208 -33.33 19.22 -38.89
N LYS A 209 -32.99 18.31 -39.83
CA LYS A 209 -33.73 17.06 -40.09
C LYS A 209 -33.37 15.91 -39.13
N ASN A 210 -32.26 16.00 -38.42
CA ASN A 210 -31.70 14.92 -37.63
C ASN A 210 -32.19 15.00 -36.18
N GLU A 211 -32.83 13.93 -35.69
CA GLU A 211 -33.29 13.83 -34.30
C GLU A 211 -32.12 13.83 -33.30
N GLY A 212 -30.93 13.37 -33.72
CA GLY A 212 -29.71 13.41 -32.91
C GLY A 212 -29.19 14.83 -32.68
N ASP A 213 -29.29 15.72 -33.68
CA ASP A 213 -28.87 17.11 -33.54
C ASP A 213 -29.81 17.88 -32.60
N LYS A 214 -31.11 17.57 -32.61
CA LYS A 214 -32.08 18.12 -31.64
C LYS A 214 -31.76 17.65 -30.21
N TYR A 215 -31.36 16.39 -30.04
CA TYR A 215 -30.92 15.85 -28.76
C TYR A 215 -29.64 16.54 -28.28
N LYS A 216 -28.64 16.68 -29.16
CA LYS A 216 -27.39 17.39 -28.86
C LYS A 216 -27.66 18.84 -28.46
N PHE A 217 -28.57 19.52 -29.14
CA PHE A 217 -29.00 20.86 -28.78
C PHE A 217 -29.57 20.91 -27.36
N PHE A 218 -30.45 19.97 -27.00
CA PHE A 218 -30.97 19.85 -25.63
C PHE A 218 -29.85 19.58 -24.60
N MET A 219 -28.92 18.67 -24.90
CA MET A 219 -27.79 18.35 -24.02
C MET A 219 -26.86 19.55 -23.80
N LYS A 220 -26.63 20.35 -24.86
CA LYS A 220 -25.85 21.58 -24.79
C LYS A 220 -26.60 22.67 -24.02
N ALA A 221 -27.90 22.83 -24.27
CA ALA A 221 -28.75 23.82 -23.61
C ALA A 221 -28.84 23.63 -22.09
N THR A 222 -28.89 22.37 -21.66
CA THR A 222 -28.99 21.95 -20.25
C THR A 222 -27.63 21.72 -19.60
N GLN A 223 -26.52 21.93 -20.32
CA GLN A 223 -25.14 21.69 -19.87
C GLN A 223 -24.81 20.24 -19.49
N LEU A 224 -25.71 19.30 -19.75
CA LEU A 224 -25.49 17.88 -19.52
C LEU A 224 -24.37 17.34 -20.42
N GLU A 225 -24.16 17.94 -21.61
CA GLU A 225 -23.01 17.62 -22.46
C GLU A 225 -21.67 17.92 -21.76
N GLN A 226 -21.51 19.11 -21.15
CA GLN A 226 -20.31 19.49 -20.42
C GLN A 226 -20.06 18.55 -19.23
N MET A 227 -21.11 18.23 -18.45
CA MET A 227 -21.00 17.27 -17.35
C MET A 227 -20.54 15.88 -17.83
N LYS A 228 -21.08 15.41 -18.97
CA LYS A 228 -20.70 14.13 -19.58
C LYS A 228 -19.23 14.13 -20.02
N GLU A 229 -18.75 15.23 -20.61
CA GLU A 229 -17.36 15.41 -21.00
C GLU A 229 -16.41 15.44 -19.80
N ASP A 230 -16.75 16.19 -18.74
CA ASP A 230 -15.97 16.26 -17.50
C ASP A 230 -15.84 14.88 -16.85
N TYR A 231 -16.93 14.11 -16.82
CA TYR A 231 -16.92 12.75 -16.26
C TYR A 231 -16.07 11.79 -17.10
N SER A 232 -16.10 11.94 -18.43
CA SER A 232 -15.23 11.19 -19.34
C SER A 232 -13.75 11.53 -19.11
N PHE A 233 -13.42 12.81 -18.93
CA PHE A 233 -12.08 13.28 -18.60
C PHE A 233 -11.58 12.75 -17.25
N ILE A 234 -12.41 12.80 -16.22
CA ILE A 234 -12.11 12.22 -14.90
C ILE A 234 -11.90 10.71 -15.03
N GLY A 235 -12.73 10.01 -15.83
CA GLY A 235 -12.59 8.59 -16.10
C GLY A 235 -11.25 8.22 -16.77
N LYS A 236 -10.78 9.03 -17.73
CA LYS A 236 -9.44 8.87 -18.34
C LYS A 236 -8.33 9.11 -17.31
N THR A 237 -8.42 10.17 -16.52
CA THR A 237 -7.45 10.48 -15.46
C THR A 237 -7.38 9.36 -14.42
N LYS A 238 -8.52 8.78 -14.04
CA LYS A 238 -8.60 7.61 -13.16
C LYS A 238 -7.86 6.41 -13.75
N LYS A 239 -8.05 6.08 -15.04
CA LYS A 239 -7.33 4.98 -15.71
C LYS A 239 -5.82 5.21 -15.67
N ASN A 240 -5.37 6.40 -16.04
CA ASN A 240 -3.94 6.73 -16.02
C ASN A 240 -3.34 6.64 -14.61
N THR A 241 -4.10 7.08 -13.59
CA THR A 241 -3.67 6.99 -12.19
C THR A 241 -3.59 5.53 -11.69
N ARG A 242 -4.49 4.64 -12.16
CA ARG A 242 -4.41 3.21 -11.85
C ARG A 242 -3.14 2.57 -12.43
N VAL A 243 -2.77 2.91 -13.66
CA VAL A 243 -1.50 2.47 -14.26
C VAL A 243 -0.30 2.97 -13.45
N GLN A 244 -0.33 4.21 -12.96
CA GLN A 244 0.73 4.73 -12.08
C GLN A 244 0.82 4.00 -10.74
N ILE A 245 -0.32 3.53 -10.20
CA ILE A 245 -0.36 2.71 -9.00
C ILE A 245 0.28 1.35 -9.27
N GLU A 246 -0.07 0.67 -10.36
CA GLU A 246 0.50 -0.62 -10.77
C GLU A 246 2.02 -0.53 -10.94
N GLN A 247 2.51 0.44 -11.72
CA GLN A 247 3.95 0.71 -11.87
C GLN A 247 4.62 1.14 -10.54
N GLY A 248 3.86 1.74 -9.64
CA GLY A 248 4.32 2.09 -8.30
C GLY A 248 4.48 0.88 -7.40
N GLU A 249 3.60 -0.13 -7.54
CA GLU A 249 3.62 -1.38 -6.79
C GLU A 249 4.75 -2.31 -7.23
N GLU A 250 5.02 -2.41 -8.53
CA GLU A 250 6.19 -3.13 -9.05
C GLU A 250 7.50 -2.57 -8.45
N ARG A 251 7.68 -1.25 -8.55
CA ARG A 251 8.84 -0.56 -7.94
C ARG A 251 8.88 -0.70 -6.42
N LEU A 252 7.71 -0.78 -5.76
CA LEU A 252 7.65 -0.97 -4.31
C LEU A 252 8.21 -2.34 -3.91
N GLU A 253 7.95 -3.38 -4.71
CA GLU A 253 8.45 -4.72 -4.43
C GLU A 253 9.97 -4.81 -4.62
N GLU A 254 10.52 -4.14 -5.65
CA GLU A 254 11.97 -3.97 -5.81
C GLU A 254 12.61 -3.24 -4.63
N LEU A 255 12.04 -2.09 -4.22
CA LEU A 255 12.54 -1.32 -3.08
C LEU A 255 12.42 -2.09 -1.76
N LYS A 256 11.40 -2.93 -1.62
CA LYS A 256 11.20 -3.80 -0.44
C LYS A 256 12.26 -4.88 -0.39
N GLN A 257 12.59 -5.52 -1.50
CA GLN A 257 13.67 -6.50 -1.57
C GLN A 257 15.01 -5.85 -1.19
N LEU A 258 15.32 -4.67 -1.76
CA LEU A 258 16.53 -3.92 -1.44
C LEU A 258 16.58 -3.52 0.05
N TYR A 259 15.46 -3.04 0.61
CA TYR A 259 15.35 -2.73 2.03
C TYR A 259 15.59 -3.97 2.91
N LEU A 260 15.01 -5.12 2.57
CA LEU A 260 15.19 -6.37 3.31
C LEU A 260 16.63 -6.85 3.26
N GLU A 261 17.27 -6.80 2.10
CA GLU A 261 18.68 -7.14 1.92
C GLU A 261 19.57 -6.25 2.81
N LYS A 262 19.41 -4.92 2.72
CA LYS A 262 20.18 -3.98 3.55
C LYS A 262 19.88 -4.12 5.05
N LYS A 263 18.65 -4.51 5.42
CA LYS A 263 18.27 -4.80 6.81
C LYS A 263 18.99 -6.03 7.36
N GLU A 264 19.12 -7.10 6.58
CA GLU A 264 19.86 -8.30 7.01
C GLU A 264 21.35 -8.00 7.19
N ILE A 265 21.94 -7.21 6.28
CA ILE A 265 23.33 -6.74 6.41
C ILE A 265 23.48 -5.83 7.64
N PHE A 266 22.50 -4.99 7.96
CA PHE A 266 22.53 -4.17 9.17
C PHE A 266 22.43 -5.00 10.46
N LYS A 267 21.57 -6.04 10.50
CA LYS A 267 21.47 -6.94 11.66
C LYS A 267 22.76 -7.71 11.90
N SER A 268 23.47 -8.12 10.85
CA SER A 268 24.73 -8.84 11.03
C SER A 268 25.83 -7.97 11.66
N ILE A 269 25.79 -6.64 11.49
CA ILE A 269 26.68 -5.71 12.22
C ILE A 269 26.43 -5.78 13.74
N ALA A 270 25.17 -5.86 14.18
CA ALA A 270 24.85 -6.01 15.59
C ALA A 270 25.40 -7.34 16.15
N PHE A 271 25.36 -8.40 15.36
CA PHE A 271 25.93 -9.70 15.71
C PHE A 271 27.47 -9.67 15.81
N VAL A 272 28.15 -8.94 14.91
CA VAL A 272 29.61 -8.72 14.99
C VAL A 272 29.98 -7.93 16.26
N ASN A 273 29.20 -6.93 16.64
CA ASN A 273 29.42 -6.17 17.88
C ASN A 273 29.29 -7.05 19.13
N ASP A 274 28.31 -7.94 19.16
CA ASP A 274 28.13 -8.90 20.25
C ASP A 274 29.33 -9.86 20.35
N MET A 275 29.81 -10.37 19.21
CA MET A 275 31.04 -11.18 19.16
C MET A 275 32.28 -10.42 19.61
N GLN A 276 32.41 -9.13 19.26
CA GLN A 276 33.52 -8.27 19.73
C GLN A 276 33.47 -8.02 21.24
N SER A 277 32.27 -7.79 21.81
CA SER A 277 32.08 -7.65 23.25
C SER A 277 32.45 -8.94 23.98
N ARG A 278 31.96 -10.08 23.49
CA ARG A 278 32.28 -11.40 24.04
C ARG A 278 33.77 -11.73 23.97
N LEU A 279 34.46 -11.32 22.90
CA LEU A 279 35.91 -11.45 22.78
C LEU A 279 36.66 -10.59 23.81
N LYS A 280 36.14 -9.41 24.14
CA LYS A 280 36.68 -8.55 25.21
C LYS A 280 36.51 -9.19 26.58
N ASP A 281 35.34 -9.77 26.85
CA ASP A 281 35.09 -10.48 28.11
C ASP A 281 35.96 -11.75 28.26
N LEU A 282 36.16 -12.50 27.18
CA LEU A 282 37.09 -13.63 27.15
C LEU A 282 38.55 -13.20 27.37
N LYS A 283 38.97 -12.02 26.86
CA LYS A 283 40.30 -11.45 27.18
C LYS A 283 40.44 -11.15 28.67
N HIS A 284 39.40 -10.62 29.32
CA HIS A 284 39.42 -10.39 30.77
C HIS A 284 39.52 -11.71 31.55
N GLN A 285 38.76 -12.74 31.14
CA GLN A 285 38.83 -14.07 31.76
C GLN A 285 40.20 -14.73 31.54
N MET A 286 40.79 -14.60 30.36
CA MET A 286 42.11 -15.14 30.03
C MET A 286 43.21 -14.57 30.94
N ALA A 287 43.20 -13.25 31.16
CA ALA A 287 44.20 -12.59 32.01
C ALA A 287 44.23 -13.16 33.44
N TRP A 288 43.06 -13.53 33.98
CA TRP A 288 42.94 -14.10 35.33
C TRP A 288 43.03 -15.64 35.36
N ALA A 289 42.73 -16.33 34.26
CA ALA A 289 42.91 -17.79 34.12
C ALA A 289 44.40 -18.18 34.21
N VAL A 290 45.27 -17.41 33.54
CA VAL A 290 46.73 -17.63 33.58
C VAL A 290 47.28 -17.50 35.01
N VAL A 291 46.77 -16.54 35.78
CA VAL A 291 47.13 -16.38 37.19
C VAL A 291 46.61 -17.55 38.03
N SER A 292 45.37 -18.00 37.79
CA SER A 292 44.77 -19.09 38.57
C SER A 292 45.39 -20.47 38.29
N GLU A 293 45.87 -20.74 37.07
CA GLU A 293 46.61 -21.97 36.76
C GLU A 293 47.99 -21.95 37.42
N MET A 294 48.72 -20.82 37.38
CA MET A 294 50.01 -20.68 38.05
C MET A 294 49.91 -20.77 39.59
N GLU A 295 48.85 -20.22 40.20
CA GLU A 295 48.59 -20.38 41.65
C GLU A 295 48.39 -21.86 42.03
N LYS A 296 47.65 -22.64 41.21
CA LYS A 296 47.46 -24.08 41.44
C LYS A 296 48.74 -24.88 41.26
N GLU A 297 49.55 -24.55 40.25
CA GLU A 297 50.86 -25.17 40.05
C GLU A 297 51.79 -24.92 41.24
N ILE A 298 51.80 -23.70 41.78
CA ILE A 298 52.60 -23.35 42.97
C ILE A 298 52.11 -24.09 44.22
N GLU A 299 50.80 -24.23 44.42
CA GLU A 299 50.26 -24.91 45.60
C GLU A 299 50.54 -26.42 45.56
N MET A 300 50.40 -27.07 44.39
CA MET A 300 50.78 -28.48 44.22
C MET A 300 52.28 -28.71 44.45
N LEU A 301 53.14 -27.79 44.00
CA LEU A 301 54.58 -27.87 44.25
C LEU A 301 54.93 -27.70 45.74
N LYS A 302 54.21 -26.85 46.49
CA LYS A 302 54.40 -26.70 47.95
C LYS A 302 54.01 -27.95 48.73
N GLU A 303 52.92 -28.60 48.35
CA GLU A 303 52.47 -29.84 48.99
C GLU A 303 53.41 -31.01 48.69
N GLY A 304 53.95 -31.08 47.46
CA GLY A 304 54.95 -32.08 47.07
C GLY A 304 56.27 -31.97 47.85
N VAL A 305 56.79 -30.75 48.05
CA VAL A 305 58.04 -30.55 48.82
C VAL A 305 57.90 -30.98 50.29
N LYS A 306 56.73 -30.75 50.92
CA LYS A 306 56.49 -31.13 52.32
C LYS A 306 56.34 -32.64 52.53
N ALA A 307 55.83 -33.36 51.53
CA ALA A 307 55.66 -34.81 51.61
C ALA A 307 57.01 -35.56 51.46
N GLU A 308 57.90 -35.02 50.61
CA GLU A 308 59.21 -35.63 50.32
C GLU A 308 60.22 -35.46 51.47
N GLU A 309 60.14 -34.39 52.28
CA GLU A 309 61.06 -34.16 53.42
C GLU A 309 60.93 -35.16 54.59
N GLY A 310 59.88 -35.99 54.62
CA GLY A 310 59.58 -36.91 55.74
C GLY A 310 60.03 -38.37 55.57
N ASN A 311 60.68 -38.76 54.46
CA ASN A 311 60.86 -40.17 54.07
C ASN A 311 62.30 -40.70 54.28
N THR A 312 62.52 -41.55 55.29
CA THR A 312 63.86 -42.10 55.66
C THR A 312 64.16 -43.52 55.15
N GLU A 313 63.35 -44.06 54.24
CA GLU A 313 63.40 -45.48 53.80
C GLU A 313 64.59 -45.83 52.89
N PHE A 314 65.20 -44.84 52.21
CA PHE A 314 66.23 -45.07 51.20
C PHE A 314 67.64 -45.34 51.77
N LEU A 315 67.96 -44.81 52.95
CA LEU A 315 69.27 -44.96 53.60
C LEU A 315 69.60 -46.41 54.01
N GLN A 316 68.60 -47.21 54.37
CA GLN A 316 68.80 -48.59 54.87
C GLN A 316 68.91 -49.62 53.74
N LYS A 317 68.41 -49.32 52.53
CA LYS A 317 68.42 -50.25 51.38
C LYS A 317 69.70 -50.18 50.54
N VAL A 318 70.47 -49.10 50.63
CA VAL A 318 71.73 -48.92 49.88
C VAL A 318 72.82 -49.90 50.34
N GLU A 319 73.02 -50.08 51.66
CA GLU A 319 74.09 -50.95 52.18
C GLU A 319 73.90 -52.44 51.83
N GLU A 320 72.66 -52.90 51.65
CA GLU A 320 72.35 -54.31 51.39
C GLU A 320 72.63 -54.74 49.93
N TRP A 321 72.47 -53.84 48.96
CA TRP A 321 72.66 -54.14 47.53
C TRP A 321 74.12 -54.04 47.07
N GLN A 322 75.00 -53.39 47.85
CA GLN A 322 76.41 -53.19 47.52
C GLN A 322 77.19 -54.50 47.49
N VAL A 323 76.80 -55.47 48.32
CA VAL A 323 77.46 -56.78 48.43
C VAL A 323 77.10 -57.70 47.25
N LYS A 324 75.85 -57.62 46.75
CA LYS A 324 75.34 -58.49 45.66
C LYS A 324 75.87 -58.13 44.27
N VAL A 325 76.28 -56.87 44.06
CA VAL A 325 76.82 -56.37 42.79
C VAL A 325 78.18 -57.00 42.44
N ASN A 326 79.06 -57.11 43.42
CA ASN A 326 80.45 -57.54 43.21
C ASN A 326 80.58 -59.01 42.76
N GLU A 327 79.59 -59.85 43.05
CA GLU A 327 79.58 -61.27 42.67
C GLU A 327 79.10 -61.49 41.23
N ALA A 328 78.17 -60.64 40.75
CA ALA A 328 77.62 -60.75 39.42
C ALA A 328 78.63 -60.27 38.34
N GLU A 329 79.37 -59.18 38.59
CA GLU A 329 80.27 -58.56 37.61
C GLU A 329 81.37 -59.48 37.08
N LYS A 330 81.82 -60.45 37.87
CA LYS A 330 82.83 -61.42 37.46
C LYS A 330 82.35 -62.39 36.38
N LYS A 331 81.03 -62.65 36.29
CA LYS A 331 80.45 -63.59 35.31
C LYS A 331 80.20 -62.93 33.94
N TYR A 332 79.80 -61.66 33.92
CA TYR A 332 79.53 -60.90 32.69
C TYR A 332 80.78 -60.67 31.82
N LYS A 333 81.92 -60.36 32.46
CA LYS A 333 83.19 -60.06 31.77
C LYS A 333 83.70 -61.21 30.89
N ALA A 334 83.38 -62.46 31.21
CA ALA A 334 83.83 -63.64 30.45
C ALA A 334 82.99 -63.93 29.19
N ILE A 335 81.76 -63.40 29.10
CA ILE A 335 80.83 -63.61 27.99
C ILE A 335 80.91 -62.45 26.99
N GLN A 336 81.22 -61.23 27.48
CA GLN A 336 81.38 -60.01 26.68
C GLN A 336 82.51 -60.12 25.62
N ASP A 337 83.61 -60.79 25.97
CA ASP A 337 84.77 -60.96 25.07
C ASP A 337 84.47 -61.88 23.86
N LYS A 338 83.38 -62.65 23.87
CA LYS A 338 82.97 -63.51 22.74
C LYS A 338 81.98 -62.85 21.77
N LEU A 339 81.30 -61.77 22.18
CA LEU A 339 80.31 -61.05 21.34
C LEU A 339 80.96 -59.93 20.51
N MET A 340 82.07 -59.36 21.00
CA MET A 340 82.81 -58.28 20.32
C MET A 340 83.32 -58.68 18.92
N THR A 341 83.70 -59.93 18.72
CA THR A 341 84.21 -60.45 17.43
C THR A 341 83.14 -60.65 16.35
N VAL A 342 81.86 -60.76 16.71
CA VAL A 342 80.74 -61.00 15.76
C VAL A 342 79.98 -59.69 15.44
N SER A 343 80.10 -58.67 16.27
CA SER A 343 79.38 -57.38 16.11
C SER A 343 80.05 -56.42 15.10
N GLU A 344 81.34 -56.58 14.81
CA GLU A 344 82.08 -55.68 13.90
C GLU A 344 81.65 -55.84 12.43
N GLU A 345 81.15 -57.01 12.01
CA GLU A 345 80.70 -57.26 10.63
C GLU A 345 79.30 -56.66 10.33
N ALA A 346 78.42 -56.53 11.33
CA ALA A 346 77.07 -55.98 11.16
C ALA A 346 77.04 -54.43 11.07
N GLN A 347 77.94 -53.75 11.79
CA GLN A 347 78.00 -52.27 11.83
C GLN A 347 78.51 -51.65 10.51
N ALA A 348 79.24 -52.41 9.69
CA ALA A 348 79.75 -51.94 8.40
C ALA A 348 78.68 -51.82 7.29
N LEU A 349 77.57 -52.57 7.39
CA LEU A 349 76.52 -52.65 6.35
C LEU A 349 75.36 -51.65 6.54
N HIS A 350 75.20 -51.09 7.74
CA HIS A 350 74.11 -50.17 8.08
C HIS A 350 74.15 -48.80 7.35
N PRO A 351 75.32 -48.16 7.16
CA PRO A 351 75.43 -46.91 6.41
C PRO A 351 75.01 -47.04 4.94
N GLN A 352 75.27 -48.19 4.32
CA GLN A 352 74.89 -48.48 2.93
C GLN A 352 73.38 -48.61 2.75
N CYS A 353 72.66 -49.14 3.76
CA CYS A 353 71.20 -49.22 3.71
C CYS A 353 70.53 -47.83 3.78
N ILE A 354 71.07 -46.92 4.59
CA ILE A 354 70.55 -45.55 4.74
C ILE A 354 70.77 -44.75 3.45
N SER A 355 71.94 -44.86 2.82
CA SER A 355 72.23 -44.14 1.56
C SER A 355 71.36 -44.62 0.40
N LEU A 356 71.17 -45.94 0.24
CA LEU A 356 70.32 -46.51 -0.81
C LEU A 356 68.84 -46.15 -0.62
N LYS A 357 68.37 -46.06 0.62
CA LYS A 357 66.98 -45.67 0.93
C LYS A 357 66.70 -44.20 0.58
N ALA A 358 67.67 -43.31 0.79
CA ALA A 358 67.59 -41.91 0.35
C ALA A 358 67.61 -41.78 -1.18
N GLU A 359 68.41 -42.61 -1.86
CA GLU A 359 68.49 -42.63 -3.33
C GLU A 359 67.17 -43.09 -3.98
N VAL A 360 66.54 -44.14 -3.47
CA VAL A 360 65.20 -44.58 -3.92
C VAL A 360 64.17 -43.46 -3.76
N GLN A 361 64.20 -42.74 -2.64
CA GLN A 361 63.25 -41.67 -2.36
C GLN A 361 63.45 -40.45 -3.29
N ALA A 362 64.71 -40.13 -3.65
CA ALA A 362 65.04 -39.08 -4.61
C ALA A 362 64.60 -39.44 -6.03
N LYS A 363 64.88 -40.68 -6.48
CA LYS A 363 64.48 -41.17 -7.81
C LYS A 363 62.96 -41.23 -7.98
N ARG A 364 62.22 -41.59 -6.91
CA ARG A 364 60.75 -41.61 -6.92
C ARG A 364 60.14 -40.22 -7.09
N LYS A 365 60.75 -39.18 -6.52
CA LYS A 365 60.33 -37.79 -6.74
C LYS A 365 60.55 -37.35 -8.19
N ALA A 366 61.68 -37.72 -8.79
CA ALA A 366 62.00 -37.37 -10.18
C ALA A 366 61.03 -38.01 -11.21
N VAL A 367 60.55 -39.23 -10.96
CA VAL A 367 59.51 -39.88 -11.78
C VAL A 367 58.18 -39.10 -11.69
N ASN A 368 57.74 -38.75 -10.48
CA ASN A 368 56.48 -38.02 -10.29
C ASN A 368 56.51 -36.62 -10.94
N GLU A 369 57.65 -35.92 -10.91
CA GLU A 369 57.80 -34.60 -11.54
C GLU A 369 57.72 -34.69 -13.08
N THR A 370 58.33 -35.71 -13.69
CA THR A 370 58.23 -35.92 -15.15
C THR A 370 56.84 -36.40 -15.58
N GLU A 371 56.11 -37.12 -14.71
CA GLU A 371 54.71 -37.50 -14.93
C GLU A 371 53.75 -36.33 -15.03
N ILE A 372 53.93 -35.32 -14.17
CA ILE A 372 53.12 -34.10 -14.21
C ILE A 372 53.33 -33.36 -15.54
N ILE A 373 54.57 -33.30 -16.04
CA ILE A 373 54.91 -32.63 -17.31
C ILE A 373 54.33 -33.41 -18.50
N TYR A 374 54.46 -34.74 -18.52
CA TYR A 374 53.88 -35.60 -19.56
C TYR A 374 52.35 -35.43 -19.64
N ASN A 375 51.66 -35.43 -18.49
CA ASN A 375 50.21 -35.26 -18.45
C ASN A 375 49.76 -33.86 -18.91
N ARG A 376 50.56 -32.83 -18.64
CA ARG A 376 50.32 -31.47 -19.15
C ARG A 376 50.41 -31.43 -20.69
N SER A 377 51.47 -31.97 -21.27
CA SER A 377 51.65 -32.05 -22.74
C SER A 377 50.55 -32.89 -23.42
N LYS A 378 50.11 -33.99 -22.79
CA LYS A 378 49.00 -34.83 -23.27
C LYS A 378 47.66 -34.08 -23.32
N THR A 379 47.43 -33.20 -22.36
CA THR A 379 46.20 -32.40 -22.29
C THR A 379 46.20 -31.28 -23.34
N GLU A 380 47.36 -30.66 -23.54
CA GLU A 380 47.58 -29.64 -24.58
C GLU A 380 47.43 -30.22 -26.00
N LEU A 381 47.98 -31.41 -26.25
CA LEU A 381 47.81 -32.12 -27.53
C LEU A 381 46.33 -32.41 -27.84
N LYS A 382 45.52 -32.78 -26.83
CA LYS A 382 44.08 -33.01 -27.00
C LYS A 382 43.32 -31.73 -27.33
N ARG A 383 43.75 -30.58 -26.81
CA ARG A 383 43.13 -29.29 -27.11
C ARG A 383 43.44 -28.87 -28.54
N LEU A 384 44.72 -28.84 -28.91
CA LEU A 384 45.15 -28.50 -30.28
C LEU A 384 44.54 -29.44 -31.33
N GLY A 385 44.38 -30.73 -31.00
CA GLY A 385 43.71 -31.69 -31.88
C GLY A 385 42.23 -31.37 -32.15
N LYS A 386 41.49 -30.88 -31.15
CA LYS A 386 40.10 -30.43 -31.35
C LYS A 386 40.03 -29.17 -32.20
N ASP A 387 40.94 -28.24 -31.98
CA ASP A 387 41.00 -26.97 -32.73
C ASP A 387 41.35 -27.23 -34.21
N ASN A 388 42.29 -28.14 -34.49
CA ASN A 388 42.63 -28.55 -35.87
C ASN A 388 41.47 -29.29 -36.57
N GLU A 389 40.72 -30.13 -35.85
CA GLU A 389 39.55 -30.83 -36.41
C GLU A 389 38.44 -29.85 -36.82
N GLN A 390 38.26 -28.76 -36.07
CA GLN A 390 37.30 -27.69 -36.41
C GLN A 390 37.76 -26.88 -37.62
N LEU A 391 39.05 -26.52 -37.70
CA LEU A 391 39.63 -25.82 -38.85
C LEU A 391 39.55 -26.66 -40.14
N CYS A 392 39.85 -27.96 -40.08
CA CYS A 392 39.74 -28.85 -41.24
C CYS A 392 38.30 -29.00 -41.75
N LYS A 393 37.31 -29.12 -40.85
CA LYS A 393 35.88 -29.15 -41.23
C LYS A 393 35.47 -27.87 -41.96
N ARG A 394 35.96 -26.71 -41.50
CA ARG A 394 35.69 -25.41 -42.13
C ARG A 394 36.33 -25.28 -43.52
N ILE A 395 37.53 -25.81 -43.72
CA ILE A 395 38.22 -25.84 -45.03
C ILE A 395 37.50 -26.80 -46.00
N GLU A 396 37.01 -27.96 -45.53
CA GLU A 396 36.25 -28.90 -46.35
C GLU A 396 34.89 -28.34 -46.79
N GLU A 397 34.19 -27.63 -45.90
CA GLU A 397 32.95 -26.91 -46.22
C GLU A 397 33.18 -25.86 -47.31
N LEU A 398 34.25 -25.07 -47.21
CA LEU A 398 34.61 -24.04 -48.20
C LEU A 398 35.07 -24.65 -49.55
N LYS A 399 35.76 -25.80 -49.54
CA LYS A 399 36.14 -26.53 -50.77
C LYS A 399 34.95 -27.19 -51.47
N ARG A 400 33.95 -27.66 -50.72
CA ARG A 400 32.69 -28.20 -51.30
C ARG A 400 31.85 -27.11 -51.96
N CYS A 401 31.82 -25.90 -51.41
CA CYS A 401 31.04 -24.80 -51.97
C CYS A 401 31.61 -24.23 -53.30
N ALA A 402 32.84 -24.58 -53.69
CA ALA A 402 33.49 -24.05 -54.88
C ALA A 402 33.17 -24.80 -56.19
N ASN A 403 32.51 -25.97 -56.14
CA ASN A 403 32.17 -26.75 -57.34
C ASN A 403 30.73 -27.26 -57.26
N GLN A 404 29.92 -26.81 -58.22
CA GLN A 404 28.51 -27.13 -58.50
C GLN A 404 27.49 -26.19 -57.83
N VAL A 405 26.96 -25.26 -58.64
CA VAL A 405 25.58 -24.78 -58.50
C VAL A 405 24.87 -25.20 -59.78
N SER A 406 24.05 -26.23 -59.68
CA SER A 406 23.14 -26.66 -60.75
C SER A 406 21.73 -26.24 -60.37
N GLU A 407 20.95 -25.71 -61.34
CA GLU A 407 19.54 -25.31 -61.18
C GLU A 407 18.62 -26.25 -60.36
N PRO A 408 18.77 -27.60 -60.35
CA PRO A 408 18.01 -28.48 -59.44
C PRO A 408 18.22 -28.20 -57.93
N GLU A 409 19.40 -27.77 -57.48
CA GLU A 409 19.65 -27.49 -56.06
C GLU A 409 18.93 -26.23 -55.56
N LYS A 410 18.73 -25.23 -56.43
CA LYS A 410 17.92 -24.04 -56.08
C LYS A 410 16.47 -24.42 -55.85
N LEU A 411 15.92 -25.31 -56.68
CA LEU A 411 14.54 -25.78 -56.54
C LEU A 411 14.36 -26.65 -55.28
N GLU A 412 15.33 -27.50 -54.96
CA GLU A 412 15.33 -28.32 -53.76
C GLU A 412 15.48 -27.49 -52.48
N ARG A 413 16.34 -26.45 -52.51
CA ARG A 413 16.48 -25.45 -51.44
C ARG A 413 15.19 -24.68 -51.20
N GLN A 414 14.51 -24.22 -52.26
CA GLN A 414 13.21 -23.56 -52.13
C GLN A 414 12.14 -24.49 -51.53
N ARG A 415 12.11 -25.78 -51.94
CA ARG A 415 11.21 -26.78 -51.32
C ARG A 415 11.52 -27.00 -49.85
N ARG A 416 12.80 -27.05 -49.46
CA ARG A 416 13.21 -27.22 -48.06
C ARG A 416 12.86 -26.02 -47.21
N ILE A 417 13.06 -24.80 -47.70
CA ILE A 417 12.64 -23.56 -47.02
C ILE A 417 11.11 -23.54 -46.85
N ALA A 418 10.35 -23.91 -47.88
CA ALA A 418 8.89 -23.99 -47.78
C ALA A 418 8.42 -24.98 -46.70
N TYR A 419 9.03 -26.16 -46.64
CA TYR A 419 8.75 -27.17 -45.63
C TYR A 419 9.11 -26.70 -44.20
N LEU A 420 10.25 -26.04 -44.03
CA LEU A 420 10.65 -25.50 -42.72
C LEU A 420 9.76 -24.34 -42.27
N ARG A 421 9.30 -23.49 -43.20
CA ARG A 421 8.29 -22.46 -42.91
C ARG A 421 6.95 -23.05 -42.49
N GLU A 422 6.54 -24.17 -43.08
CA GLU A 422 5.33 -24.89 -42.67
C GLU A 422 5.47 -25.49 -41.26
N GLN A 423 6.62 -26.09 -40.92
CA GLN A 423 6.89 -26.54 -39.56
C GLN A 423 6.92 -25.40 -38.54
N LEU A 424 7.53 -24.26 -38.89
CA LEU A 424 7.51 -23.07 -38.03
C LEU A 424 6.08 -22.59 -37.75
N LYS A 425 5.24 -22.58 -38.79
CA LYS A 425 3.82 -22.25 -38.62
C LYS A 425 3.14 -23.22 -37.66
N ALA A 426 3.37 -24.53 -37.80
CA ALA A 426 2.82 -25.53 -36.90
C ALA A 426 3.30 -25.36 -35.44
N PHE A 427 4.57 -25.04 -35.21
CA PHE A 427 5.07 -24.76 -33.87
C PHE A 427 4.49 -23.47 -33.27
N HIS A 428 4.25 -22.45 -34.10
CA HIS A 428 3.63 -21.21 -33.65
C HIS A 428 2.13 -21.41 -33.32
N ASP A 429 1.41 -22.22 -34.11
CA ASP A 429 0.03 -22.60 -33.80
C ASP A 429 -0.04 -23.40 -32.48
N GLU A 430 0.94 -24.28 -32.23
CA GLU A 430 1.06 -25.01 -30.96
C GLU A 430 1.40 -24.07 -29.78
N GLU A 431 2.26 -23.07 -29.99
CA GLU A 431 2.59 -22.03 -28.99
C GLU A 431 1.33 -21.24 -28.58
N ILE A 432 0.52 -20.82 -29.55
CA ILE A 432 -0.75 -20.11 -29.29
C ILE A 432 -1.70 -20.96 -28.44
N MET A 433 -1.82 -22.26 -28.74
CA MET A 433 -2.65 -23.17 -27.94
C MET A 433 -2.17 -23.30 -26.49
N ILE A 434 -0.86 -23.39 -26.30
CA ILE A 434 -0.27 -23.53 -24.97
C ILE A 434 -0.39 -22.24 -24.18
N ASP A 435 -0.26 -21.08 -24.83
CA ASP A 435 -0.47 -19.78 -24.20
C ASP A 435 -1.91 -19.65 -23.67
N GLN A 436 -2.91 -20.08 -24.45
CA GLN A 436 -4.30 -20.13 -23.99
C GLN A 436 -4.49 -21.02 -22.75
N GLN A 437 -3.84 -22.19 -22.73
CA GLN A 437 -3.89 -23.10 -21.57
C GLN A 437 -3.19 -22.49 -20.34
N VAL A 438 -2.04 -21.84 -20.54
CA VAL A 438 -1.31 -21.11 -19.50
C VAL A 438 -2.19 -20.01 -18.90
N ASP A 439 -2.87 -19.23 -19.73
CA ASP A 439 -3.80 -18.18 -19.28
C ASP A 439 -5.00 -18.77 -18.52
N GLN A 440 -5.57 -19.87 -19.00
CA GLN A 440 -6.67 -20.56 -18.33
C GLN A 440 -6.30 -21.01 -16.91
N PHE A 441 -5.14 -21.66 -16.73
CA PHE A 441 -4.68 -22.10 -15.42
C PHE A 441 -4.29 -20.92 -14.51
N GLN A 442 -3.72 -19.84 -15.06
CA GLN A 442 -3.46 -18.63 -14.28
C GLN A 442 -4.75 -18.00 -13.74
N GLN A 443 -5.79 -17.92 -14.56
CA GLN A 443 -7.11 -17.44 -14.13
C GLN A 443 -7.79 -18.36 -13.10
N ALA A 444 -7.62 -19.68 -13.24
CA ALA A 444 -8.12 -20.64 -12.26
C ALA A 444 -7.43 -20.47 -10.89
N ILE A 445 -6.10 -20.31 -10.89
CA ILE A 445 -5.32 -20.07 -9.66
C ILE A 445 -5.72 -18.75 -9.00
N SER A 446 -5.90 -17.67 -9.78
CA SER A 446 -6.29 -16.38 -9.20
C SER A 446 -7.65 -16.45 -8.51
N LYS A 447 -8.66 -17.06 -9.15
CA LYS A 447 -9.98 -17.30 -8.55
C LYS A 447 -9.88 -18.13 -7.27
N CYS A 448 -9.14 -19.24 -7.29
CA CYS A 448 -8.98 -20.09 -6.11
C CYS A 448 -8.29 -19.33 -4.96
N ARG A 449 -7.29 -18.49 -5.24
CA ARG A 449 -6.60 -17.67 -4.23
C ARG A 449 -7.49 -16.58 -3.62
N GLU A 450 -8.37 -15.97 -4.42
CA GLU A 450 -9.38 -15.03 -3.92
C GLU A 450 -10.37 -15.72 -2.98
N GLU A 451 -10.87 -16.90 -3.35
CA GLU A 451 -11.76 -17.70 -2.51
C GLU A 451 -11.07 -18.16 -1.21
N HIS A 452 -9.81 -18.61 -1.31
CA HIS A 452 -8.99 -18.97 -0.15
C HIS A 452 -8.83 -17.79 0.82
N SER A 453 -8.53 -16.61 0.30
CA SER A 453 -8.36 -15.39 1.10
C SER A 453 -9.67 -14.94 1.76
N ARG A 454 -10.81 -15.12 1.09
CA ARG A 454 -12.15 -14.87 1.67
C ARG A 454 -12.42 -15.85 2.82
N LEU A 455 -12.31 -17.15 2.57
CA LEU A 455 -12.58 -18.19 3.57
C LEU A 455 -11.62 -18.11 4.75
N ARG A 456 -10.35 -17.76 4.54
CA ARG A 456 -9.37 -17.60 5.62
C ARG A 456 -9.74 -16.47 6.58
N ARG A 457 -10.29 -15.36 6.07
CA ARG A 457 -10.82 -14.26 6.89
C ARG A 457 -12.03 -14.72 7.70
N GLU A 458 -13.02 -15.33 7.04
CA GLU A 458 -14.20 -15.88 7.72
C GLU A 458 -13.82 -16.88 8.82
N ASN A 459 -12.83 -17.73 8.56
CA ASN A 459 -12.33 -18.72 9.52
C ASN A 459 -11.66 -18.04 10.75
N SER A 460 -10.88 -16.99 10.52
CA SER A 460 -10.30 -16.16 11.59
C SER A 460 -11.38 -15.46 12.43
N ASP A 461 -12.41 -14.92 11.80
CA ASP A 461 -13.50 -14.23 12.48
C ASP A 461 -14.33 -15.21 13.33
N VAL A 462 -14.63 -16.39 12.79
CA VAL A 462 -15.31 -17.47 13.52
C VAL A 462 -14.46 -17.98 14.68
N GLN A 463 -13.14 -18.14 14.48
CA GLN A 463 -12.22 -18.54 15.54
C GLN A 463 -12.18 -17.50 16.67
N GLN A 464 -12.06 -16.22 16.35
CA GLN A 464 -12.06 -15.15 17.35
C GLN A 464 -13.38 -15.11 18.14
N ALA A 465 -14.52 -15.29 17.45
CA ALA A 465 -15.82 -15.37 18.09
C ALA A 465 -15.92 -16.60 19.00
N LEU A 466 -15.40 -17.75 18.56
CA LEU A 466 -15.36 -18.98 19.35
C LEU A 466 -14.51 -18.80 20.62
N ASP A 467 -13.32 -18.21 20.51
CA ASP A 467 -12.41 -17.97 21.64
C ASP A 467 -13.04 -17.00 22.65
N ALA A 468 -13.73 -15.95 22.17
CA ALA A 468 -14.46 -15.02 23.03
C ALA A 468 -15.58 -15.72 23.80
N LYS A 469 -16.36 -16.59 23.13
CA LYS A 469 -17.45 -17.37 23.75
C LYS A 469 -16.91 -18.39 24.74
N GLN A 470 -15.82 -19.08 24.42
CA GLN A 470 -15.14 -20.00 25.35
C GLN A 470 -14.60 -19.29 26.58
N LYS A 471 -14.07 -18.07 26.42
CA LYS A 471 -13.66 -17.22 27.55
C LYS A 471 -14.87 -16.86 28.43
N GLN A 472 -15.97 -16.41 27.83
CA GLN A 472 -17.21 -16.11 28.57
C GLN A 472 -17.73 -17.33 29.34
N LEU A 473 -17.71 -18.51 28.72
CA LEU A 473 -18.10 -19.76 29.37
C LEU A 473 -17.20 -20.09 30.57
N ARG A 474 -15.88 -19.91 30.44
CA ARG A 474 -14.94 -20.10 31.56
C ARG A 474 -15.23 -19.12 32.70
N ASP A 475 -15.40 -17.84 32.39
CA ASP A 475 -15.68 -16.80 33.38
C ASP A 475 -17.01 -17.08 34.12
N LEU A 476 -18.04 -17.57 33.40
CA LEU A 476 -19.31 -18.00 33.99
C LEU A 476 -19.20 -19.27 34.83
N LYS A 477 -18.45 -20.29 34.38
CA LYS A 477 -18.18 -21.50 35.17
C LYS A 477 -17.44 -21.16 36.47
N ASP A 478 -16.46 -20.26 36.41
CA ASP A 478 -15.75 -19.77 37.59
C ASP A 478 -16.67 -19.00 38.55
N SER A 479 -17.68 -18.30 38.04
CA SER A 479 -18.66 -17.56 38.85
C SER A 479 -19.55 -18.45 39.73
N LYS A 480 -19.67 -19.76 39.41
CA LYS A 480 -20.35 -20.73 40.28
C LYS A 480 -19.66 -20.87 41.65
N THR A 481 -18.34 -20.71 41.68
CA THR A 481 -17.55 -20.85 42.92
C THR A 481 -17.56 -19.59 43.77
N ASN A 482 -17.66 -18.42 43.14
CA ASN A 482 -17.69 -17.13 43.83
C ASN A 482 -18.49 -16.13 42.99
N THR A 483 -19.64 -15.72 43.52
CA THR A 483 -20.59 -14.79 42.86
C THR A 483 -19.96 -13.44 42.53
N LEU A 484 -18.94 -12.99 43.29
CA LEU A 484 -18.24 -11.73 43.04
C LEU A 484 -17.41 -11.76 41.73
N LYS A 485 -17.04 -12.94 41.23
CA LYS A 485 -16.32 -13.06 39.94
C LYS A 485 -17.16 -12.63 38.74
N ARG A 486 -18.48 -12.51 38.88
CA ARG A 486 -19.38 -11.98 37.84
C ARG A 486 -19.09 -10.54 37.46
N PHE A 487 -18.59 -9.76 38.43
CA PHE A 487 -18.19 -8.38 38.21
C PHE A 487 -16.75 -8.27 37.67
N GLY A 488 -16.06 -9.41 37.51
CA GLY A 488 -14.70 -9.53 36.99
C GLY A 488 -13.90 -10.60 37.74
N SER A 489 -13.07 -11.35 37.03
CA SER A 489 -12.25 -12.44 37.60
C SER A 489 -11.34 -11.99 38.75
N HIS A 490 -10.85 -10.75 38.71
CA HIS A 490 -9.95 -10.16 39.71
C HIS A 490 -10.67 -9.46 40.88
N ILE A 491 -12.00 -9.32 40.84
CA ILE A 491 -12.77 -8.58 41.86
C ILE A 491 -12.60 -9.15 43.28
N PRO A 492 -12.65 -10.46 43.53
CA PRO A 492 -12.47 -11.00 44.88
C PRO A 492 -11.13 -10.58 45.51
N ALA A 493 -10.03 -10.79 44.78
CA ALA A 493 -8.69 -10.40 45.21
C ALA A 493 -8.55 -8.87 45.37
N PHE A 494 -9.25 -8.09 44.54
CA PHE A 494 -9.26 -6.64 44.66
C PHE A 494 -10.03 -6.16 45.91
N LEU A 495 -11.15 -6.78 46.25
CA LEU A 495 -11.91 -6.48 47.47
C LEU A 495 -11.10 -6.82 48.74
N GLU A 496 -10.36 -7.93 48.72
CA GLU A 496 -9.41 -8.27 49.79
C GLU A 496 -8.31 -7.19 49.94
N ALA A 497 -7.78 -6.69 48.82
CA ALA A 497 -6.78 -5.61 48.84
C ALA A 497 -7.34 -4.30 49.39
N ILE A 498 -8.60 -3.95 49.08
CA ILE A 498 -9.29 -2.80 49.68
C ILE A 498 -9.44 -2.99 51.20
N GLU A 499 -9.87 -4.17 51.63
CA GLU A 499 -10.04 -4.49 53.05
C GLU A 499 -8.71 -4.38 53.82
N MET A 500 -7.62 -4.90 53.24
CA MET A 500 -6.29 -4.79 53.81
C MET A 500 -5.82 -3.34 53.91
N ALA A 501 -6.00 -2.55 52.84
CA ALA A 501 -5.60 -1.14 52.84
C ALA A 501 -6.42 -0.30 53.83
N HIS A 502 -7.70 -0.63 54.03
CA HIS A 502 -8.53 0.02 55.05
C HIS A 502 -8.06 -0.33 56.47
N LYS A 503 -7.74 -1.60 56.75
CA LYS A 503 -7.17 -2.04 58.04
C LYS A 503 -5.82 -1.37 58.35
N GLN A 504 -5.04 -1.04 57.33
CA GLN A 504 -3.77 -0.32 57.44
C GLN A 504 -3.94 1.21 57.61
N GLY A 505 -5.18 1.72 57.62
CA GLY A 505 -5.46 3.16 57.78
C GLY A 505 -5.21 4.00 56.53
N HIS A 506 -5.05 3.39 55.34
CA HIS A 506 -4.87 4.13 54.08
C HIS A 506 -6.15 4.78 53.55
N PHE A 507 -7.31 4.35 54.05
CA PHE A 507 -8.62 4.91 53.74
C PHE A 507 -9.22 5.56 54.99
N LYS A 508 -9.81 6.75 54.84
CA LYS A 508 -10.56 7.41 55.92
C LYS A 508 -11.92 6.77 56.11
N LYS A 509 -12.60 6.45 55.01
CA LYS A 509 -13.77 5.56 55.00
C LYS A 509 -13.59 4.49 53.93
N LYS A 510 -13.98 3.26 54.26
CA LYS A 510 -13.91 2.13 53.34
C LYS A 510 -14.73 2.39 52.06
N PRO A 511 -14.13 2.30 50.86
CA PRO A 511 -14.88 2.33 49.61
C PRO A 511 -15.87 1.16 49.49
N LEU A 512 -17.04 1.42 48.90
CA LEU A 512 -18.11 0.44 48.75
C LEU A 512 -18.31 0.06 47.28
N GLY A 513 -18.21 -1.22 46.95
CA GLY A 513 -18.49 -1.73 45.61
C GLY A 513 -18.02 -3.18 45.43
N PRO A 514 -18.21 -3.78 44.24
CA PRO A 514 -19.02 -3.24 43.14
C PRO A 514 -20.49 -3.09 43.55
N LEU A 515 -21.17 -1.99 43.16
CA LEU A 515 -22.52 -1.68 43.67
C LEU A 515 -23.55 -2.79 43.40
N GLY A 516 -23.41 -3.52 42.28
CA GLY A 516 -24.28 -4.63 41.93
C GLY A 516 -24.22 -5.81 42.89
N ALA A 517 -23.12 -5.97 43.65
CA ALA A 517 -23.01 -7.01 44.68
C ALA A 517 -23.69 -6.60 46.00
N LEU A 518 -24.11 -5.34 46.13
CA LEU A 518 -24.70 -4.77 47.35
C LEU A 518 -26.21 -4.47 47.19
N ILE A 519 -26.83 -4.96 46.12
CA ILE A 519 -28.25 -4.76 45.81
C ILE A 519 -28.88 -6.10 45.39
N HIS A 520 -30.13 -6.31 45.79
CA HIS A 520 -30.87 -7.53 45.48
C HIS A 520 -32.24 -7.20 44.84
N PRO A 521 -32.53 -7.67 43.62
CA PRO A 521 -33.85 -7.55 43.03
C PRO A 521 -34.90 -8.36 43.80
N LYS A 522 -36.07 -7.76 44.08
CA LYS A 522 -37.19 -8.45 44.75
C LYS A 522 -37.96 -9.38 43.81
N ASP A 523 -37.99 -9.07 42.52
CA ASP A 523 -38.70 -9.83 41.49
C ASP A 523 -37.71 -10.37 40.45
N PRO A 524 -37.60 -11.71 40.28
CA PRO A 524 -36.68 -12.30 39.33
C PRO A 524 -37.00 -11.97 37.86
N GLU A 525 -38.25 -11.69 37.51
CA GLU A 525 -38.64 -11.35 36.13
C GLU A 525 -38.16 -9.96 35.71
N LEU A 526 -37.86 -9.09 36.68
CA LEU A 526 -37.42 -7.72 36.45
C LEU A 526 -35.90 -7.54 36.48
N ILE A 527 -35.14 -8.62 36.69
CA ILE A 527 -33.68 -8.56 36.81
C ILE A 527 -33.04 -7.94 35.55
N LEU A 528 -33.45 -8.38 34.36
CA LEU A 528 -32.93 -7.85 33.10
C LEU A 528 -33.27 -6.36 32.93
N ALA A 529 -34.48 -5.95 33.31
CA ALA A 529 -34.91 -4.56 33.31
C ALA A 529 -34.02 -3.68 34.21
N ILE A 530 -33.73 -4.17 35.42
CA ILE A 530 -32.87 -3.50 36.40
C ILE A 530 -31.44 -3.41 35.90
N GLU A 531 -30.89 -4.48 35.32
CA GLU A 531 -29.53 -4.46 34.76
C GLU A 531 -29.41 -3.52 33.57
N SER A 532 -30.38 -3.54 32.65
CA SER A 532 -30.48 -2.62 31.52
C SER A 532 -30.60 -1.17 31.98
N CYS A 533 -31.23 -0.92 33.12
CA CYS A 533 -31.33 0.40 33.73
C CYS A 533 -29.99 0.87 34.33
N LEU A 534 -29.33 0.02 35.13
CA LEU A 534 -28.14 0.39 35.91
C LEU A 534 -26.83 0.31 35.10
N LYS A 535 -26.76 -0.55 34.09
CA LYS A 535 -25.61 -0.71 33.17
C LYS A 535 -24.27 -0.76 33.93
N GLY A 536 -23.31 0.09 33.56
CA GLY A 536 -21.98 0.15 34.17
C GLY A 536 -21.95 0.52 35.66
N LEU A 537 -23.04 1.06 36.22
CA LEU A 537 -23.12 1.38 37.65
C LEU A 537 -23.04 0.12 38.52
N LEU A 538 -23.46 -1.04 37.99
CA LEU A 538 -23.36 -2.32 38.70
C LEU A 538 -21.92 -2.69 39.06
N GLN A 539 -20.93 -2.23 38.29
CA GLN A 539 -19.52 -2.48 38.56
C GLN A 539 -18.86 -1.34 39.35
N ALA A 540 -19.55 -0.20 39.53
CA ALA A 540 -18.97 1.00 40.11
C ALA A 540 -18.61 0.83 41.60
N PHE A 541 -17.73 1.69 42.08
CA PHE A 541 -17.33 1.81 43.49
C PHE A 541 -17.63 3.22 43.99
N CYS A 542 -18.07 3.33 45.24
CA CYS A 542 -18.37 4.59 45.90
C CYS A 542 -17.31 4.93 46.96
N CYS A 543 -16.81 6.15 46.94
CA CYS A 543 -15.86 6.70 47.91
C CYS A 543 -16.46 7.92 48.63
N ASP A 544 -16.15 8.09 49.91
CA ASP A 544 -16.66 9.22 50.73
C ASP A 544 -16.04 10.57 50.34
N ASN A 545 -14.80 10.56 49.87
CA ASN A 545 -14.01 11.77 49.61
C ASN A 545 -12.94 11.55 48.54
N HIS A 546 -12.41 12.66 48.00
CA HIS A 546 -11.38 12.63 46.95
C HIS A 546 -10.01 12.08 47.41
N SER A 547 -9.71 12.06 48.72
CA SER A 547 -8.49 11.38 49.20
C SER A 547 -8.60 9.87 49.05
N ASP A 548 -9.73 9.30 49.47
CA ASP A 548 -10.01 7.86 49.35
C ASP A 548 -10.15 7.46 47.87
N GLU A 549 -10.70 8.33 47.02
CA GLU A 549 -10.68 8.15 45.56
C GLU A 549 -9.26 7.92 45.01
N ARG A 550 -8.29 8.77 45.39
CA ARG A 550 -6.90 8.64 44.91
C ARG A 550 -6.25 7.33 45.36
N THR A 551 -6.48 6.94 46.61
CA THR A 551 -5.98 5.67 47.15
C THR A 551 -6.61 4.48 46.40
N LEU A 552 -7.92 4.53 46.14
CA LEU A 552 -8.61 3.48 45.39
C LEU A 552 -8.14 3.43 43.93
N GLN A 553 -7.93 4.59 43.27
CA GLN A 553 -7.38 4.66 41.91
C GLN A 553 -5.98 4.04 41.85
N PHE A 554 -5.12 4.30 42.84
CA PHE A 554 -3.80 3.69 42.94
C PHE A 554 -3.89 2.17 43.08
N LEU A 555 -4.76 1.65 43.94
CA LEU A 555 -4.98 0.20 44.07
C LEU A 555 -5.53 -0.40 42.77
N MET A 556 -6.52 0.23 42.13
CA MET A 556 -7.10 -0.24 40.86
C MET A 556 -6.05 -0.36 39.76
N SER A 557 -5.03 0.50 39.73
CA SER A 557 -3.97 0.45 38.72
C SER A 557 -3.16 -0.86 38.73
N LYS A 558 -3.17 -1.62 39.84
CA LYS A 558 -2.50 -2.92 39.97
C LYS A 558 -3.31 -4.09 39.42
N TYR A 559 -4.63 -3.96 39.38
CA TYR A 559 -5.56 -5.06 39.03
C TYR A 559 -6.26 -4.85 37.68
N PHE A 560 -6.36 -3.61 37.20
CA PHE A 560 -7.06 -3.27 35.95
C PHE A 560 -6.11 -2.65 34.93
N ALA A 561 -6.15 -3.16 33.69
CA ALA A 561 -5.42 -2.57 32.56
C ALA A 561 -6.01 -1.21 32.14
N ARG A 562 -5.19 -0.35 31.51
CA ARG A 562 -5.62 0.97 31.01
C ARG A 562 -6.78 0.81 30.02
N GLY A 563 -7.99 1.25 30.42
CA GLY A 563 -9.18 1.30 29.56
C GLY A 563 -10.39 0.48 30.06
N HIS A 564 -10.19 -0.52 30.91
CA HIS A 564 -11.25 -1.41 31.42
C HIS A 564 -11.41 -1.33 32.94
N ARG A 565 -11.41 -0.11 33.50
CA ARG A 565 -11.53 0.12 34.95
C ARG A 565 -12.98 0.44 35.34
N PRO A 566 -13.48 -0.08 36.48
CA PRO A 566 -14.78 0.31 37.01
C PRO A 566 -14.83 1.80 37.37
N GLN A 567 -16.03 2.39 37.31
CA GLN A 567 -16.23 3.80 37.67
C GLN A 567 -16.08 3.99 39.19
N ILE A 568 -15.42 5.07 39.60
CA ILE A 568 -15.38 5.52 41.00
C ILE A 568 -16.30 6.74 41.13
N ILE A 569 -17.24 6.67 42.07
CA ILE A 569 -18.23 7.70 42.36
C ILE A 569 -17.87 8.29 43.72
N VAL A 570 -17.60 9.59 43.78
CA VAL A 570 -17.25 10.27 45.03
C VAL A 570 -18.48 10.99 45.56
N ASN A 571 -19.00 10.55 46.69
CA ASN A 571 -20.12 11.18 47.37
C ASN A 571 -19.99 11.01 48.88
N LYS A 572 -20.31 12.06 49.65
CA LYS A 572 -20.17 12.04 51.11
C LYS A 572 -21.12 11.01 51.70
N PHE A 573 -20.59 10.07 52.49
CA PHE A 573 -21.40 9.00 53.07
C PHE A 573 -22.35 9.55 54.12
N GLN A 574 -23.63 9.20 53.96
CA GLN A 574 -24.71 9.54 54.87
C GLN A 574 -25.37 8.26 55.37
N ASN A 575 -25.80 8.27 56.64
CA ASN A 575 -26.36 7.11 57.31
C ASN A 575 -27.89 6.97 57.11
N LYS A 576 -28.51 7.88 56.35
CA LYS A 576 -29.94 7.86 56.04
C LYS A 576 -30.13 7.94 54.53
N ILE A 577 -31.15 7.23 54.03
CA ILE A 577 -31.57 7.33 52.64
C ILE A 577 -32.20 8.72 52.43
N TYR A 578 -31.96 9.34 51.27
CA TYR A 578 -32.59 10.60 50.93
C TYR A 578 -34.11 10.49 50.92
N ASP A 579 -34.77 11.54 51.41
CA ASP A 579 -36.22 11.67 51.24
C ASP A 579 -36.53 11.99 49.78
N THR A 580 -37.06 11.00 49.08
CA THR A 580 -37.43 11.11 47.66
C THR A 580 -38.93 11.31 47.45
N SER A 581 -39.75 11.43 48.51
CA SER A 581 -41.21 11.46 48.44
C SER A 581 -41.79 12.50 47.46
N GLN A 582 -41.16 13.68 47.36
CA GLN A 582 -41.64 14.75 46.46
C GLN A 582 -41.33 14.50 44.98
N ARG A 583 -40.28 13.72 44.66
CA ARG A 583 -39.77 13.52 43.30
C ARG A 583 -39.85 12.08 42.81
N ALA A 584 -40.20 11.13 43.66
CA ALA A 584 -40.39 9.74 43.28
C ALA A 584 -41.62 9.61 42.37
N VAL A 585 -41.56 8.64 41.46
CA VAL A 585 -42.73 8.20 40.70
C VAL A 585 -43.57 7.28 41.58
N HIS A 586 -44.89 7.51 41.56
CA HIS A 586 -45.85 6.65 42.24
C HIS A 586 -46.85 6.11 41.21
N HIS A 587 -46.92 4.78 41.10
CA HIS A 587 -47.89 4.07 40.28
C HIS A 587 -48.48 2.90 41.08
N PRO A 588 -49.81 2.66 41.04
CA PRO A 588 -50.45 1.62 41.85
C PRO A 588 -50.02 0.20 41.48
N GLU A 589 -49.74 -0.05 40.20
CA GLU A 589 -49.44 -1.40 39.68
C GLU A 589 -47.96 -1.66 39.39
N PHE A 590 -47.14 -0.62 39.21
CA PHE A 590 -45.78 -0.77 38.68
C PHE A 590 -44.78 -0.16 39.67
N PRO A 591 -43.81 -0.94 40.17
CA PRO A 591 -42.82 -0.42 41.10
C PRO A 591 -41.82 0.50 40.39
N SER A 592 -41.25 1.44 41.14
CA SER A 592 -40.02 2.12 40.70
C SER A 592 -38.81 1.23 40.92
N VAL A 593 -37.71 1.48 40.22
CA VAL A 593 -36.45 0.73 40.41
C VAL A 593 -35.99 0.79 41.88
N LEU A 594 -36.14 1.93 42.56
CA LEU A 594 -35.84 2.06 43.99
C LEU A 594 -36.68 1.11 44.86
N THR A 595 -37.98 0.99 44.60
CA THR A 595 -38.87 0.12 45.40
C THR A 595 -38.71 -1.37 45.07
N ALA A 596 -38.29 -1.68 43.85
CA ALA A 596 -38.06 -3.04 43.35
C ALA A 596 -36.73 -3.67 43.83
N LEU A 597 -35.83 -2.85 44.38
CA LEU A 597 -34.56 -3.29 44.95
C LEU A 597 -34.65 -3.39 46.49
N GLU A 598 -33.94 -4.36 47.03
CA GLU A 598 -33.53 -4.44 48.44
C GLU A 598 -32.07 -3.97 48.54
N ILE A 599 -31.85 -2.90 49.31
CA ILE A 599 -30.55 -2.22 49.42
C ILE A 599 -30.25 -2.03 50.92
N ASP A 600 -29.29 -2.79 51.44
CA ASP A 600 -28.98 -2.78 52.87
C ASP A 600 -28.22 -1.51 53.31
N ASN A 601 -27.45 -0.91 52.40
CA ASN A 601 -26.58 0.21 52.70
C ASN A 601 -27.17 1.54 52.18
N PRO A 602 -27.52 2.50 53.07
CA PRO A 602 -28.05 3.81 52.67
C PRO A 602 -27.17 4.58 51.69
N VAL A 603 -25.84 4.42 51.77
CA VAL A 603 -24.88 5.06 50.85
C VAL A 603 -25.05 4.53 49.43
N VAL A 604 -25.29 3.23 49.26
CA VAL A 604 -25.50 2.60 47.95
C VAL A 604 -26.81 3.08 47.34
N ALA A 605 -27.88 3.14 48.14
CA ALA A 605 -29.17 3.67 47.70
C ALA A 605 -29.05 5.13 47.25
N ASN A 606 -28.42 5.98 48.06
CA ASN A 606 -28.19 7.40 47.75
C ASN A 606 -27.32 7.57 46.50
N CYS A 607 -26.29 6.73 46.31
CA CYS A 607 -25.44 6.73 45.13
C CYS A 607 -26.22 6.42 43.85
N LEU A 608 -27.08 5.40 43.86
CA LEU A 608 -27.92 5.05 42.71
C LEU A 608 -28.98 6.12 42.42
N ILE A 609 -29.54 6.73 43.47
CA ILE A 609 -30.45 7.87 43.37
C ILE A 609 -29.75 9.06 42.69
N ASP A 610 -28.56 9.45 43.16
CA ASP A 610 -27.83 10.61 42.62
C ASP A 610 -27.37 10.38 41.17
N MET A 611 -26.91 9.17 40.85
CA MET A 611 -26.32 8.88 39.54
C MET A 611 -27.35 8.54 38.46
N ARG A 612 -28.43 7.81 38.82
CA ARG A 612 -29.42 7.32 37.85
C ARG A 612 -30.83 7.83 38.10
N GLY A 613 -31.15 8.31 39.30
CA GLY A 613 -32.51 8.71 39.66
C GLY A 613 -33.47 7.52 39.67
N ILE A 614 -33.06 6.40 40.28
CA ILE A 614 -33.81 5.13 40.30
C ILE A 614 -35.22 5.24 40.89
N GLU A 615 -35.50 6.28 41.67
CA GLU A 615 -36.83 6.61 42.21
C GLU A 615 -37.78 7.19 41.16
N THR A 616 -37.28 7.60 39.99
CA THR A 616 -38.05 8.24 38.90
C THR A 616 -38.29 7.32 37.70
N ILE A 617 -37.91 6.05 37.82
CA ILE A 617 -37.91 5.06 36.73
C ILE A 617 -38.85 3.90 37.09
N LEU A 618 -39.80 3.58 36.21
CA LEU A 618 -40.75 2.47 36.40
C LEU A 618 -40.25 1.15 35.79
N LEU A 619 -40.70 0.04 36.35
CA LEU A 619 -40.50 -1.30 35.81
C LEU A 619 -41.85 -1.90 35.40
N ILE A 620 -42.03 -2.17 34.10
CA ILE A 620 -43.31 -2.61 33.53
C ILE A 620 -43.09 -3.89 32.73
N LYS A 621 -43.50 -5.04 33.27
CA LYS A 621 -43.19 -6.36 32.68
C LYS A 621 -43.54 -6.50 31.20
N ASN A 622 -44.73 -6.06 30.80
CA ASN A 622 -45.24 -6.24 29.44
C ASN A 622 -44.97 -5.03 28.54
N ASN A 623 -44.34 -5.26 27.38
CA ASN A 623 -43.98 -4.22 26.41
C ASN A 623 -45.17 -3.37 25.93
N ARG A 624 -46.33 -3.99 25.69
CA ARG A 624 -47.54 -3.29 25.23
C ARG A 624 -48.07 -2.38 26.33
N LYS A 625 -48.15 -2.87 27.57
CA LYS A 625 -48.55 -2.06 28.73
C LYS A 625 -47.57 -0.92 28.99
N ALA A 626 -46.27 -1.15 28.77
CA ALA A 626 -45.26 -0.09 28.93
C ALA A 626 -45.47 1.06 27.93
N ARG A 627 -45.78 0.74 26.66
CA ARG A 627 -46.16 1.75 25.66
C ARG A 627 -47.47 2.44 26.01
N GLU A 628 -48.46 1.70 26.49
CA GLU A 628 -49.75 2.26 26.89
C GLU A 628 -49.58 3.30 28.03
N VAL A 629 -48.83 2.95 29.08
CA VAL A 629 -48.60 3.80 30.26
C VAL A 629 -47.72 5.00 29.94
N MET A 630 -46.71 4.84 29.09
CA MET A 630 -45.71 5.89 28.82
C MET A 630 -45.99 6.73 27.58
N GLN A 631 -46.66 6.20 26.56
CA GLN A 631 -46.80 6.85 25.24
C GLN A 631 -48.25 7.10 24.84
N CYS A 632 -49.15 6.14 25.08
CA CYS A 632 -50.58 6.33 24.77
C CYS A 632 -51.28 7.22 25.81
N ASN A 633 -50.93 7.05 27.08
CA ASN A 633 -51.35 7.91 28.18
C ASN A 633 -50.26 8.93 28.51
N ARG A 634 -50.61 9.97 29.28
CA ARG A 634 -49.58 10.85 29.85
C ARG A 634 -48.76 10.06 30.88
N PRO A 635 -47.42 10.06 30.81
CA PRO A 635 -46.58 9.39 31.80
C PRO A 635 -46.96 9.78 33.24
N PRO A 636 -46.88 8.84 34.20
CA PRO A 636 -47.12 9.15 35.60
C PRO A 636 -46.26 10.31 36.09
N LYS A 637 -46.79 11.12 37.02
CA LYS A 637 -46.07 12.29 37.56
C LYS A 637 -44.68 11.86 38.08
N ASN A 638 -43.66 12.63 37.71
CA ASN A 638 -42.25 12.37 38.02
C ASN A 638 -41.62 11.13 37.35
N CYS A 639 -42.32 10.42 36.47
CA CYS A 639 -41.73 9.31 35.70
C CYS A 639 -40.87 9.85 34.54
N LYS A 640 -39.59 9.50 34.50
CA LYS A 640 -38.69 9.89 33.39
C LYS A 640 -38.68 8.86 32.25
N GLU A 641 -38.68 7.59 32.61
CA GLU A 641 -38.57 6.45 31.68
C GLU A 641 -39.05 5.18 32.37
N ALA A 642 -39.35 4.15 31.58
CA ALA A 642 -39.69 2.82 32.07
C ALA A 642 -38.84 1.75 31.39
N PHE A 643 -38.59 0.65 32.09
CA PHE A 643 -37.93 -0.53 31.53
C PHE A 643 -38.87 -1.73 31.55
N THR A 644 -38.84 -2.54 30.48
CA THR A 644 -39.62 -3.77 30.38
C THR A 644 -38.86 -4.99 30.87
N ALA A 645 -39.56 -6.11 31.10
CA ALA A 645 -38.89 -7.36 31.52
C ALA A 645 -37.86 -7.86 30.49
N GLU A 646 -38.04 -7.53 29.21
CA GLU A 646 -37.11 -7.83 28.12
C GLU A 646 -35.90 -6.85 28.09
N GLY A 647 -35.90 -5.86 28.96
CA GLY A 647 -34.86 -4.83 29.06
C GLY A 647 -35.06 -3.64 28.13
N ASP A 648 -36.19 -3.56 27.42
CA ASP A 648 -36.50 -2.45 26.52
C ASP A 648 -36.70 -1.16 27.32
N GLN A 649 -36.24 -0.06 26.75
CA GLN A 649 -36.27 1.27 27.37
C GLN A 649 -37.36 2.12 26.71
N VAL A 650 -38.32 2.57 27.51
CA VAL A 650 -39.51 3.29 27.06
C VAL A 650 -39.53 4.70 27.62
N PHE A 651 -39.56 5.67 26.72
CA PHE A 651 -39.75 7.09 27.00
C PHE A 651 -41.11 7.55 26.48
N GLU A 652 -41.52 8.77 26.87
CA GLU A 652 -42.77 9.41 26.43
C GLU A 652 -42.96 9.40 24.90
N ARG A 653 -41.87 9.53 24.12
CA ARG A 653 -41.92 9.61 22.65
C ARG A 653 -41.00 8.62 21.93
N ARG A 654 -40.29 7.76 22.65
CA ARG A 654 -39.25 6.88 22.08
C ARG A 654 -39.30 5.50 22.73
N TYR A 655 -39.01 4.48 21.93
CA TYR A 655 -38.93 3.09 22.38
C TYR A 655 -37.64 2.49 21.85
N TYR A 656 -36.79 1.97 22.73
CA TYR A 656 -35.52 1.36 22.36
C TYR A 656 -35.52 -0.10 22.80
N SER A 657 -35.31 -1.01 21.86
CA SER A 657 -35.14 -2.43 22.20
C SER A 657 -33.80 -2.69 22.88
N SER A 658 -33.80 -3.62 23.83
CA SER A 658 -32.63 -4.03 24.58
C SER A 658 -31.59 -4.71 23.69
N SER A 659 -30.32 -4.33 23.82
CA SER A 659 -29.20 -5.11 23.29
C SER A 659 -28.81 -6.29 24.20
N PHE A 660 -29.38 -6.36 25.41
CA PHE A 660 -29.14 -7.43 26.37
C PHE A 660 -30.25 -8.47 26.25
N ALA A 661 -29.91 -9.66 25.78
CA ALA A 661 -30.86 -10.76 25.68
C ALA A 661 -31.14 -11.43 27.03
N ARG A 662 -30.23 -11.30 28.02
CA ARG A 662 -30.28 -11.98 29.32
C ARG A 662 -29.52 -11.20 30.41
N PRO A 663 -29.92 -11.33 31.69
CA PRO A 663 -29.24 -10.72 32.82
C PRO A 663 -27.89 -11.40 33.09
N ARG A 664 -26.84 -10.60 33.35
CA ARG A 664 -25.44 -11.03 33.47
C ARG A 664 -24.88 -10.95 34.89
N PHE A 665 -25.36 -10.02 35.71
CA PHE A 665 -24.75 -9.71 37.02
C PHE A 665 -25.60 -10.22 38.18
N LEU A 666 -26.90 -9.94 38.14
CA LEU A 666 -27.89 -10.12 39.19
C LEU A 666 -28.73 -11.41 39.03
N SER A 667 -28.60 -12.12 37.90
CA SER A 667 -29.32 -13.39 37.62
C SER A 667 -28.99 -14.50 38.62
N GLN A 668 -29.93 -15.34 39.05
CA GLN A 668 -29.61 -16.52 39.89
C GLN A 668 -29.36 -17.80 39.08
N ASP A 669 -29.85 -17.89 37.83
CA ASP A 669 -29.77 -19.10 37.01
C ASP A 669 -28.55 -19.07 36.06
N VAL A 670 -27.41 -19.55 36.57
CA VAL A 670 -26.15 -19.67 35.80
C VAL A 670 -26.18 -20.89 34.87
N GLU A 671 -26.98 -21.91 35.19
CA GLU A 671 -26.94 -23.18 34.47
C GLU A 671 -27.54 -23.07 33.06
N ALA A 672 -28.65 -22.33 32.94
CA ALA A 672 -29.29 -22.06 31.66
C ALA A 672 -28.41 -21.22 30.71
N GLU A 673 -27.59 -20.32 31.26
CA GLU A 673 -26.64 -19.50 30.47
C GLU A 673 -25.45 -20.33 30.00
N ILE A 674 -24.90 -21.18 30.86
CA ILE A 674 -23.82 -22.12 30.50
C ILE A 674 -24.30 -23.06 29.38
N SER A 675 -25.48 -23.68 29.52
CA SER A 675 -26.01 -24.60 28.51
C SER A 675 -26.22 -23.92 27.15
N HIS A 676 -26.67 -22.66 27.14
CA HIS A 676 -26.83 -21.89 25.91
C HIS A 676 -25.50 -21.56 25.25
N LEU A 677 -24.51 -21.09 26.03
CA LEU A 677 -23.18 -20.81 25.51
C LEU A 677 -22.46 -22.07 25.00
N ASP A 678 -22.63 -23.20 25.68
CA ASP A 678 -22.08 -24.49 25.23
C ASP A 678 -22.65 -24.87 23.84
N LYS A 679 -23.96 -24.71 23.61
CA LYS A 679 -24.58 -24.93 22.27
C LYS A 679 -24.07 -23.94 21.21
N GLU A 680 -23.91 -22.66 21.54
CA GLU A 680 -23.35 -21.69 20.60
C GLU A 680 -21.90 -22.02 20.23
N ILE A 681 -21.11 -22.48 21.21
CA ILE A 681 -19.72 -22.92 21.02
C ILE A 681 -19.67 -24.15 20.10
N GLU A 682 -20.56 -25.13 20.30
CA GLU A 682 -20.68 -26.29 19.42
C GLU A 682 -21.03 -25.90 17.98
N ASN A 683 -22.02 -25.03 17.80
CA ASN A 683 -22.39 -24.51 16.47
C ASN A 683 -21.23 -23.78 15.78
N LYS A 684 -20.49 -22.95 16.53
CA LYS A 684 -19.32 -22.24 16.00
C LYS A 684 -18.16 -23.18 15.68
N ARG A 685 -17.94 -24.23 16.48
CA ARG A 685 -16.95 -25.28 16.17
C ARG A 685 -17.29 -26.04 14.90
N ALA A 686 -18.57 -26.41 14.71
CA ALA A 686 -19.02 -27.07 13.49
C ALA A 686 -18.83 -26.17 12.26
N GLN A 687 -19.17 -24.88 12.36
CA GLN A 687 -18.93 -23.89 11.31
C GLN A 687 -17.44 -23.77 10.97
N LEU A 688 -16.57 -23.70 11.98
CA LEU A 688 -15.12 -23.62 11.81
C LEU A 688 -14.57 -24.86 11.09
N ALA A 689 -14.99 -26.06 11.50
CA ALA A 689 -14.55 -27.32 10.89
C ALA A 689 -14.94 -27.41 9.41
N ALA A 690 -16.17 -27.03 9.07
CA ALA A 690 -16.64 -27.00 7.67
C ALA A 690 -15.83 -26.02 6.82
N SER A 691 -15.54 -24.82 7.34
CA SER A 691 -14.70 -23.83 6.64
C SER A 691 -13.25 -24.28 6.48
N GLN A 692 -12.68 -24.96 7.49
CA GLN A 692 -11.33 -25.53 7.41
C GLN A 692 -11.23 -26.63 6.34
N GLN A 693 -12.23 -27.51 6.25
CA GLN A 693 -12.28 -28.54 5.22
C GLN A 693 -12.35 -27.93 3.81
N ARG A 694 -13.12 -26.85 3.64
CA ARG A 694 -13.22 -26.14 2.35
C ARG A 694 -11.90 -25.45 1.97
N LEU A 695 -11.20 -24.85 2.94
CA LEU A 695 -9.87 -24.28 2.72
C LEU A 695 -8.88 -25.33 2.23
N TYR A 696 -8.86 -26.51 2.86
CA TYR A 696 -7.99 -27.62 2.45
C TYR A 696 -8.29 -28.10 1.02
N SER A 697 -9.57 -28.16 0.62
CA SER A 697 -9.95 -28.48 -0.76
C SER A 697 -9.37 -27.48 -1.76
N ILE A 698 -9.54 -26.19 -1.49
CA ILE A 698 -9.07 -25.11 -2.38
C ILE A 698 -7.53 -25.06 -2.43
N GLU A 699 -6.83 -25.33 -1.32
CA GLU A 699 -5.37 -25.43 -1.32
C GLU A 699 -4.87 -26.56 -2.24
N ASN A 700 -5.56 -27.71 -2.25
CA ASN A 700 -5.24 -28.80 -3.17
C ASN A 700 -5.52 -28.42 -4.63
N GLU A 701 -6.63 -27.73 -4.91
CA GLU A 701 -6.96 -27.25 -6.26
C GLU A 701 -5.93 -26.22 -6.76
N ILE A 702 -5.48 -25.30 -5.90
CA ILE A 702 -4.41 -24.35 -6.23
C ILE A 702 -3.15 -25.11 -6.62
N LYS A 703 -2.75 -26.10 -5.80
CA LYS A 703 -1.54 -26.89 -6.04
C LYS A 703 -1.61 -27.65 -7.36
N GLN A 704 -2.75 -28.31 -7.64
CA GLN A 704 -2.95 -29.02 -8.91
C GLN A 704 -2.86 -28.08 -10.12
N ASN A 705 -3.50 -26.91 -10.05
CA ASN A 705 -3.44 -25.93 -11.13
C ASN A 705 -2.03 -25.33 -11.29
N GLU A 706 -1.28 -25.15 -10.21
CA GLU A 706 0.13 -24.72 -10.25
C GLU A 706 1.03 -25.76 -10.93
N ASP A 707 0.82 -27.05 -10.64
CA ASP A 707 1.54 -28.16 -11.29
C ASP A 707 1.25 -28.20 -12.80
N HIS A 708 -0.02 -28.04 -13.20
CA HIS A 708 -0.39 -27.93 -14.62
C HIS A 708 0.25 -26.71 -15.29
N LEU A 709 0.17 -25.53 -14.66
CA LEU A 709 0.78 -24.31 -15.16
C LEU A 709 2.30 -24.47 -15.36
N TYR A 710 2.98 -25.13 -14.42
CA TYR A 710 4.40 -25.41 -14.53
C TYR A 710 4.72 -26.34 -15.71
N GLY A 711 3.91 -27.39 -15.91
CA GLY A 711 4.00 -28.29 -17.06
C GLY A 711 3.87 -27.56 -18.40
N HIS A 712 2.84 -26.73 -18.56
CA HIS A 712 2.61 -25.97 -19.79
C HIS A 712 3.69 -24.93 -20.06
N ARG A 713 4.17 -24.20 -19.04
CA ARG A 713 5.30 -23.26 -19.18
C ARG A 713 6.59 -23.96 -19.60
N ARG A 714 6.83 -25.18 -19.13
CA ARG A 714 7.99 -25.97 -19.57
C ARG A 714 7.87 -26.33 -21.05
N HIS A 715 6.68 -26.74 -21.49
CA HIS A 715 6.40 -27.06 -22.90
C HIS A 715 6.56 -25.83 -23.80
N GLN A 716 6.03 -24.68 -23.37
CA GLN A 716 6.20 -23.39 -24.05
C GLN A 716 7.69 -23.06 -24.27
N LYS A 717 8.53 -23.17 -23.25
CA LYS A 717 9.99 -22.96 -23.39
C LYS A 717 10.64 -23.93 -24.38
N GLN A 718 10.20 -25.19 -24.40
CA GLN A 718 10.71 -26.17 -25.37
C GLN A 718 10.30 -25.81 -26.80
N LEU A 719 9.07 -25.34 -27.01
CA LEU A 719 8.59 -24.86 -28.31
C LEU A 719 9.35 -23.61 -28.76
N GLN A 720 9.57 -22.63 -27.89
CA GLN A 720 10.36 -21.44 -28.22
C GLN A 720 11.78 -21.78 -28.65
N VAL A 721 12.44 -22.72 -27.98
CA VAL A 721 13.78 -23.19 -28.41
C VAL A 721 13.72 -23.83 -29.80
N LYS A 722 12.68 -24.62 -30.11
CA LYS A 722 12.49 -25.21 -31.46
C LYS A 722 12.26 -24.12 -32.51
N ILE A 723 11.36 -23.16 -32.25
CA ILE A 723 11.05 -22.04 -33.14
C ILE A 723 12.31 -21.23 -33.44
N VAL A 724 13.05 -20.81 -32.41
CA VAL A 724 14.28 -20.03 -32.56
C VAL A 724 15.33 -20.82 -33.34
N ARG A 725 15.50 -22.11 -33.06
CA ARG A 725 16.45 -22.96 -33.81
C ARG A 725 16.07 -23.08 -35.29
N THR A 726 14.81 -23.37 -35.59
CA THR A 726 14.35 -23.53 -36.97
C THR A 726 14.38 -22.20 -37.74
N ALA A 727 14.05 -21.08 -37.10
CA ALA A 727 14.06 -19.75 -37.71
C ALA A 727 15.49 -19.21 -37.92
N ASN A 728 16.34 -19.23 -36.88
CA ASN A 728 17.64 -18.57 -36.91
C ASN A 728 18.79 -19.41 -37.48
N ALA A 729 18.75 -20.74 -37.35
CA ALA A 729 19.81 -21.58 -37.90
C ALA A 729 19.40 -22.11 -39.27
N GLU A 730 18.27 -22.79 -39.39
CA GLU A 730 18.00 -23.53 -40.63
C GLU A 730 17.46 -22.65 -41.76
N ILE A 731 16.55 -21.71 -41.49
CA ILE A 731 16.01 -20.83 -42.54
C ILE A 731 16.98 -19.70 -42.87
N ALA A 732 17.53 -19.01 -41.88
CA ALA A 732 18.47 -17.91 -42.12
C ALA A 732 19.78 -18.38 -42.78
N ASP A 733 20.33 -19.54 -42.41
CA ASP A 733 21.51 -20.09 -43.11
C ASP A 733 21.15 -20.46 -44.56
N LEU A 734 19.97 -21.05 -44.79
CA LEU A 734 19.46 -21.33 -46.13
C LEU A 734 19.00 -20.10 -46.91
N GLU A 735 18.93 -18.90 -46.32
CA GLU A 735 18.60 -17.64 -47.01
C GLU A 735 19.86 -16.79 -47.26
N ASN A 736 20.85 -16.84 -46.35
CA ASN A 736 22.05 -15.99 -46.40
C ASN A 736 23.21 -16.51 -47.27
N MET A 737 23.16 -17.73 -47.82
CA MET A 737 24.24 -18.25 -48.69
C MET A 737 24.30 -17.61 -50.11
N GLU A 738 23.77 -16.40 -50.35
CA GLU A 738 23.86 -15.72 -51.66
C GLU A 738 24.80 -14.50 -51.70
N GLU A 739 25.38 -14.09 -50.58
CA GLU A 739 26.44 -13.09 -50.55
C GLU A 739 27.56 -13.61 -49.67
N HIS A 740 28.70 -13.95 -50.25
CA HIS A 740 30.06 -13.69 -49.73
C HIS A 740 31.04 -14.15 -50.81
N GLN A 741 31.46 -13.19 -51.64
CA GLN A 741 32.66 -13.31 -52.47
C GLN A 741 33.90 -13.33 -51.56
N SER A 742 34.73 -14.35 -51.80
CA SER A 742 36.19 -14.39 -51.66
C SER A 742 36.83 -13.60 -50.50
N VAL A 743 37.10 -14.30 -49.39
CA VAL A 743 38.24 -14.02 -48.50
C VAL A 743 38.92 -15.36 -48.18
N ASP A 744 40.25 -15.31 -48.12
CA ASP A 744 41.21 -16.36 -48.47
C ASP A 744 41.09 -17.73 -47.77
N VAL A 745 40.91 -18.77 -48.59
CA VAL A 745 41.20 -20.18 -48.23
C VAL A 745 42.67 -20.34 -47.81
N HIS A 746 43.56 -19.48 -48.29
CA HIS A 746 44.99 -19.53 -47.99
C HIS A 746 45.31 -19.21 -46.51
N ILE A 747 44.64 -18.22 -45.90
CA ILE A 747 44.90 -17.82 -44.50
C ILE A 747 44.48 -18.94 -43.53
N LEU A 748 43.36 -19.61 -43.82
CA LEU A 748 42.87 -20.74 -43.02
C LEU A 748 43.69 -22.02 -43.26
N GLN A 749 44.28 -22.19 -44.45
CA GLN A 749 45.23 -23.27 -44.71
C GLN A 749 46.56 -23.05 -43.96
N ASP A 750 47.07 -21.82 -43.93
CA ASP A 750 48.30 -21.45 -43.21
C ASP A 750 48.13 -21.64 -41.69
N GLU A 751 46.97 -21.24 -41.11
CA GLU A 751 46.67 -21.48 -39.69
C GLU A 751 46.50 -22.98 -39.36
N ALA A 752 45.90 -23.77 -40.26
CA ALA A 752 45.80 -25.21 -40.08
C ALA A 752 47.17 -25.91 -40.16
N GLU A 753 48.06 -25.44 -41.05
CA GLU A 753 49.44 -25.95 -41.14
C GLU A 753 50.28 -25.55 -39.93
N GLU A 754 50.15 -24.31 -39.44
CA GLU A 754 50.82 -23.87 -38.21
C GLU A 754 50.35 -24.67 -36.99
N ASN A 755 49.04 -24.91 -36.87
CA ASN A 755 48.47 -25.69 -35.77
C ASN A 755 48.91 -27.16 -35.84
N LYS A 756 49.01 -27.73 -37.06
CA LYS A 756 49.56 -29.08 -37.27
C LYS A 756 51.04 -29.16 -36.91
N GLY A 757 51.84 -28.13 -37.25
CA GLY A 757 53.24 -28.03 -36.85
C GLY A 757 53.42 -27.97 -35.32
N ARG A 758 52.58 -27.20 -34.62
CA ARG A 758 52.57 -27.14 -33.15
C ARG A 758 52.14 -28.47 -32.53
N MET A 759 51.14 -29.16 -33.09
CA MET A 759 50.76 -30.50 -32.64
C MET A 759 51.90 -31.51 -32.77
N GLU A 760 52.65 -31.49 -33.88
CA GLU A 760 53.79 -32.39 -34.10
C GLU A 760 54.92 -32.09 -33.09
N SER A 761 55.20 -30.81 -32.81
CA SER A 761 56.19 -30.40 -31.79
C SER A 761 55.79 -30.88 -30.38
N VAL A 762 54.55 -30.63 -29.95
CA VAL A 762 54.05 -31.05 -28.63
C VAL A 762 54.01 -32.58 -28.52
N LYS A 763 53.76 -33.29 -29.63
CA LYS A 763 53.80 -34.75 -29.68
C LYS A 763 55.22 -35.30 -29.57
N GLN A 764 56.20 -34.66 -30.20
CA GLN A 764 57.62 -35.00 -30.04
C GLN A 764 58.10 -34.75 -28.62
N ASP A 765 57.73 -33.62 -28.02
CA ASP A 765 58.02 -33.32 -26.61
C ASP A 765 57.36 -34.33 -25.67
N MET A 766 56.10 -34.70 -25.92
CA MET A 766 55.41 -35.73 -25.13
C MET A 766 56.09 -37.10 -25.25
N GLN A 767 56.58 -37.48 -26.43
CA GLN A 767 57.35 -38.72 -26.62
C GLN A 767 58.71 -38.66 -25.92
N LEU A 768 59.39 -37.51 -25.95
CA LEU A 768 60.65 -37.30 -25.24
C LEU A 768 60.46 -37.42 -23.72
N GLN A 769 59.41 -36.82 -23.17
CA GLN A 769 59.08 -36.94 -21.74
C GLN A 769 58.64 -38.37 -21.37
N SER A 770 57.93 -39.07 -22.26
CA SER A 770 57.57 -40.48 -22.06
C SER A 770 58.79 -41.39 -21.98
N ARG A 771 59.79 -41.20 -22.86
CA ARG A 771 61.05 -41.97 -22.81
C ARG A 771 61.85 -41.66 -21.55
N LYS A 772 61.94 -40.39 -21.17
CA LYS A 772 62.61 -39.96 -19.92
C LYS A 772 61.92 -40.55 -18.68
N MET A 773 60.58 -40.62 -18.67
CA MET A 773 59.83 -41.27 -17.60
C MET A 773 60.17 -42.76 -17.52
N GLU A 774 60.15 -43.47 -18.64
CA GLU A 774 60.44 -44.91 -18.71
C GLU A 774 61.89 -45.22 -18.27
N GLU A 775 62.86 -44.37 -18.64
CA GLU A 775 64.25 -44.46 -18.16
C GLU A 775 64.37 -44.25 -16.64
N LEU A 776 63.63 -43.29 -16.08
CA LEU A 776 63.64 -43.00 -14.64
C LEU A 776 62.93 -44.09 -13.82
N GLU A 777 61.84 -44.67 -14.34
CA GLU A 777 61.13 -45.79 -13.72
C GLU A 777 62.00 -47.05 -13.65
N ASN A 778 62.71 -47.37 -14.75
CA ASN A 778 63.67 -48.47 -14.76
C ASN A 778 64.83 -48.24 -13.77
N SER A 779 65.32 -47.00 -13.66
CA SER A 779 66.36 -46.61 -12.69
C SER A 779 65.89 -46.69 -11.24
N LEU A 780 64.61 -46.37 -10.97
CA LEU A 780 63.98 -46.54 -9.66
C LEU A 780 63.86 -48.02 -9.29
N GLN A 781 63.38 -48.85 -10.21
CA GLN A 781 63.19 -50.28 -9.98
C GLN A 781 64.54 -51.00 -9.70
N ALA A 782 65.61 -50.60 -10.39
CA ALA A 782 66.95 -51.09 -10.12
C ALA A 782 67.46 -50.70 -8.71
N ALA A 783 67.20 -49.46 -8.27
CA ALA A 783 67.58 -48.98 -6.94
C ALA A 783 66.78 -49.66 -5.81
N GLU A 784 65.48 -49.91 -6.03
CA GLU A 784 64.63 -50.65 -5.08
C GLU A 784 65.10 -52.09 -4.89
N LYS A 785 65.53 -52.76 -5.97
CA LYS A 785 66.05 -54.14 -5.91
C LYS A 785 67.36 -54.23 -5.13
N GLN A 786 68.28 -53.27 -5.31
CA GLN A 786 69.54 -53.22 -4.55
C GLN A 786 69.34 -52.97 -3.06
N LEU A 787 68.34 -52.18 -2.68
CA LEU A 787 68.00 -51.95 -1.27
C LEU A 787 67.53 -53.25 -0.59
N GLU A 788 66.81 -54.10 -1.31
CA GLU A 788 66.27 -55.35 -0.75
C GLU A 788 67.36 -56.41 -0.54
N GLU A 789 68.31 -56.52 -1.46
CA GLU A 789 69.47 -57.43 -1.33
C GLU A 789 70.37 -57.08 -0.12
N VAL A 790 70.51 -55.79 0.23
CA VAL A 790 71.28 -55.35 1.40
C VAL A 790 70.54 -55.64 2.71
N LYS A 791 69.20 -55.57 2.72
CA LYS A 791 68.40 -55.94 3.90
C LYS A 791 68.48 -57.43 4.20
N GLU A 792 68.43 -58.28 3.18
CA GLU A 792 68.56 -59.74 3.38
C GLU A 792 69.92 -60.13 3.97
N LYS A 793 71.01 -59.45 3.55
CA LYS A 793 72.35 -59.68 4.11
C LYS A 793 72.50 -59.24 5.57
N ILE A 794 71.87 -58.12 5.96
CA ILE A 794 71.82 -57.68 7.36
C ILE A 794 71.08 -58.72 8.21
N HIS A 795 69.99 -59.29 7.68
CA HIS A 795 69.16 -60.25 8.41
C HIS A 795 69.90 -61.57 8.68
N GLN A 796 70.73 -62.04 7.74
CA GLN A 796 71.55 -63.25 7.91
C GLN A 796 72.66 -63.09 8.98
N VAL A 797 73.22 -61.89 9.14
CA VAL A 797 74.23 -61.60 10.18
C VAL A 797 73.58 -61.51 11.56
N GLU A 798 72.35 -60.99 11.64
CA GLU A 798 71.58 -60.92 12.89
C GLU A 798 71.15 -62.30 13.41
N GLU A 799 70.90 -63.27 12.53
CA GLU A 799 70.50 -64.65 12.89
C GLU A 799 71.62 -65.40 13.63
N ILE A 800 72.89 -65.13 13.29
CA ILE A 800 74.08 -65.74 13.92
C ILE A 800 74.42 -65.06 15.26
N ALA A 801 74.16 -63.76 15.39
CA ALA A 801 74.38 -63.01 16.63
C ALA A 801 73.34 -63.31 17.73
N GLY A 802 72.17 -63.84 17.36
CA GLY A 802 71.03 -64.12 18.25
C GLY A 802 71.34 -64.98 19.48
N PRO A 803 71.90 -66.20 19.35
CA PRO A 803 72.16 -67.07 20.50
C PRO A 803 73.26 -66.55 21.44
N ILE A 804 74.27 -65.84 20.92
CA ILE A 804 75.37 -65.28 21.73
C ILE A 804 74.91 -64.00 22.47
N LYS A 805 74.03 -63.18 21.86
CA LYS A 805 73.35 -62.07 22.54
C LYS A 805 72.43 -62.55 23.65
N ALA A 806 71.75 -63.70 23.49
CA ALA A 806 70.85 -64.22 24.51
C ALA A 806 71.60 -64.60 25.81
N GLU A 807 72.77 -65.24 25.69
CA GLU A 807 73.62 -65.59 26.85
C GLU A 807 74.29 -64.37 27.49
N LEU A 808 74.73 -63.37 26.69
CA LEU A 808 75.24 -62.11 27.23
C LEU A 808 74.12 -61.34 27.94
N ASN A 809 72.94 -61.21 27.33
CA ASN A 809 71.80 -60.50 27.92
C ASN A 809 71.33 -61.14 29.24
N GLN A 810 71.48 -62.46 29.41
CA GLN A 810 71.12 -63.12 30.65
C GLN A 810 72.12 -62.80 31.77
N ALA A 811 73.43 -62.81 31.49
CA ALA A 811 74.47 -62.43 32.45
C ALA A 811 74.54 -60.90 32.70
N GLU A 812 74.27 -60.09 31.67
CA GLU A 812 74.11 -58.62 31.74
C GLU A 812 72.89 -58.27 32.57
N SER A 813 71.75 -58.92 32.34
CA SER A 813 70.55 -58.71 33.16
C SER A 813 70.81 -59.04 34.63
N GLU A 814 71.61 -60.04 34.98
CA GLU A 814 71.94 -60.33 36.39
C GLU A 814 72.87 -59.29 37.04
N VAL A 815 73.91 -58.83 36.32
CA VAL A 815 74.81 -57.75 36.78
C VAL A 815 74.08 -56.42 36.85
N GLU A 816 73.34 -56.09 35.81
CA GLU A 816 72.67 -54.83 35.69
C GLU A 816 71.41 -54.78 36.53
N ASN A 817 70.71 -55.89 36.82
CA ASN A 817 69.65 -55.86 37.84
C ASN A 817 70.23 -55.62 39.24
N SER A 818 71.42 -56.16 39.54
CA SER A 818 72.06 -55.96 40.85
C SER A 818 72.65 -54.54 40.99
N LYS A 819 73.34 -54.06 39.94
CA LYS A 819 73.88 -52.68 39.88
C LYS A 819 72.79 -51.64 39.77
N ARG A 820 71.79 -51.84 38.91
CA ARG A 820 70.64 -50.95 38.83
C ARG A 820 69.91 -50.90 40.15
N ARG A 821 69.81 -51.96 40.95
CA ARG A 821 69.15 -51.85 42.26
C ARG A 821 69.97 -51.03 43.27
N LEU A 822 71.29 -51.18 43.29
CA LEU A 822 72.18 -50.38 44.12
C LEU A 822 72.23 -48.90 43.68
N GLN A 823 72.55 -48.63 42.41
CA GLN A 823 72.51 -47.28 41.81
C GLN A 823 71.11 -46.69 41.90
N GLN A 824 70.04 -47.46 41.71
CA GLN A 824 68.69 -46.93 41.92
C GLN A 824 68.47 -46.48 43.36
N TYR A 825 69.04 -47.10 44.39
CA TYR A 825 68.82 -46.63 45.76
C TYR A 825 69.78 -45.48 46.15
N GLU A 826 71.00 -45.45 45.64
CA GLU A 826 71.95 -44.34 45.82
C GLU A 826 71.59 -43.10 45.01
N ASP A 827 71.21 -43.28 43.75
CA ASP A 827 70.69 -42.22 42.88
C ASP A 827 69.31 -41.79 43.36
N LYS A 828 68.40 -42.69 43.80
CA LYS A 828 67.14 -42.23 44.43
C LYS A 828 67.38 -41.41 45.69
N GLN A 829 68.39 -41.70 46.50
CA GLN A 829 68.68 -40.90 47.68
C GLN A 829 69.23 -39.52 47.31
N ARG A 830 70.15 -39.45 46.33
CA ARG A 830 70.76 -38.20 45.88
C ARG A 830 69.78 -37.35 45.04
N GLU A 831 69.06 -37.98 44.12
CA GLU A 831 67.95 -37.40 43.37
C GLU A 831 66.82 -36.94 44.27
N HIS A 832 66.51 -37.62 45.38
CA HIS A 832 65.48 -37.18 46.32
C HIS A 832 65.89 -35.88 47.04
N VAL A 833 67.14 -35.78 47.49
CA VAL A 833 67.67 -34.55 48.12
C VAL A 833 67.84 -33.41 47.11
N ASP A 834 68.36 -33.70 45.92
CA ASP A 834 68.53 -32.71 44.86
C ASP A 834 67.17 -32.29 44.26
N CYS A 835 66.18 -33.18 44.16
CA CYS A 835 64.80 -32.85 43.79
C CYS A 835 64.15 -31.93 44.83
N ILE A 836 64.32 -32.18 46.13
CA ILE A 836 63.77 -31.31 47.18
C ILE A 836 64.34 -29.89 47.04
N ASN A 837 65.66 -29.75 46.83
CA ASN A 837 66.30 -28.44 46.67
C ASN A 837 65.93 -27.76 45.35
N MET A 838 65.90 -28.51 44.24
CA MET A 838 65.48 -28.01 42.94
C MET A 838 64.01 -27.57 42.95
N HIS A 839 63.12 -28.29 43.63
CA HIS A 839 61.71 -27.90 43.78
C HIS A 839 61.51 -26.67 44.66
N LYS A 840 62.37 -26.44 45.68
CA LYS A 840 62.37 -25.21 46.48
C LYS A 840 62.81 -23.99 45.67
N ASP A 841 63.88 -24.11 44.87
CA ASP A 841 64.34 -23.03 44.00
C ASP A 841 63.34 -22.73 42.88
N LEU A 842 62.72 -23.76 42.31
CA LEU A 842 61.64 -23.64 41.34
C LEU A 842 60.40 -22.95 41.94
N LEU A 843 60.08 -23.21 43.21
CA LEU A 843 59.00 -22.54 43.95
C LEU A 843 59.25 -21.04 44.10
N VAL A 844 60.48 -20.64 44.44
CA VAL A 844 60.88 -19.23 44.57
C VAL A 844 60.82 -18.52 43.22
N ALA A 845 61.31 -19.16 42.15
CA ALA A 845 61.27 -18.63 40.80
C ALA A 845 59.82 -18.46 40.28
N LYS A 846 58.98 -19.49 40.47
CA LYS A 846 57.56 -19.46 40.09
C LYS A 846 56.75 -18.45 40.91
N GLY A 847 57.08 -18.26 42.18
CA GLY A 847 56.48 -17.22 43.03
C GLY A 847 56.70 -15.79 42.51
N LYS A 848 57.92 -15.47 42.05
CA LYS A 848 58.23 -14.18 41.42
C LYS A 848 57.51 -14.01 40.07
N GLU A 849 57.45 -15.08 39.27
CA GLU A 849 56.74 -15.08 37.98
C GLU A 849 55.23 -14.84 38.17
N LEU A 850 54.63 -15.38 39.24
CA LEU A 850 53.24 -15.16 39.59
C LEU A 850 52.96 -13.68 39.92
N GLU A 851 53.80 -13.03 40.71
CA GLU A 851 53.64 -11.61 41.05
C GLU A 851 53.67 -10.70 39.81
N GLU A 852 54.59 -10.97 38.87
CA GLU A 852 54.65 -10.22 37.60
C GLU A 852 53.39 -10.44 36.74
N LYS A 853 52.89 -11.67 36.67
CA LYS A 853 51.69 -12.01 35.89
C LYS A 853 50.42 -11.44 36.53
N MET A 854 50.35 -11.40 37.86
CA MET A 854 49.29 -10.72 38.61
C MET A 854 49.27 -9.21 38.35
N ALA A 855 50.44 -8.57 38.30
CA ALA A 855 50.55 -7.14 37.99
C ALA A 855 50.05 -6.84 36.55
N LYS A 856 50.43 -7.69 35.58
CA LYS A 856 49.97 -7.58 34.19
C LYS A 856 48.46 -7.85 34.05
N ALA A 857 47.89 -8.79 34.80
CA ALA A 857 46.45 -9.05 34.80
C ALA A 857 45.65 -7.87 35.36
N ARG A 858 46.12 -7.25 36.46
CA ARG A 858 45.50 -6.06 37.06
C ARG A 858 45.52 -4.82 36.15
N GLN A 859 46.51 -4.70 35.26
CA GLN A 859 46.54 -3.64 34.24
C GLN A 859 45.47 -3.83 33.15
N ILE A 860 45.09 -5.07 32.83
CA ILE A 860 44.11 -5.39 31.80
C ILE A 860 42.68 -5.27 32.34
N PHE A 861 42.45 -5.75 33.57
CA PHE A 861 41.17 -5.63 34.27
C PHE A 861 41.39 -5.67 35.78
N SER A 862 40.97 -4.61 36.48
CA SER A 862 41.34 -4.36 37.88
C SER A 862 40.68 -5.31 38.89
N GLU A 863 39.53 -5.90 38.55
CA GLU A 863 38.72 -6.72 39.47
C GLU A 863 39.03 -8.22 39.30
N ARG A 864 39.20 -8.95 40.41
CA ARG A 864 39.60 -10.37 40.39
C ARG A 864 38.44 -11.27 39.96
N ILE A 865 38.63 -12.03 38.87
CA ILE A 865 37.63 -12.97 38.35
C ILE A 865 38.00 -14.39 38.77
N LYS A 866 37.05 -15.14 39.37
CA LYS A 866 37.20 -16.60 39.58
C LYS A 866 36.95 -17.32 38.26
N VAL A 867 37.99 -17.92 37.68
CA VAL A 867 37.90 -18.64 36.40
C VAL A 867 37.97 -20.14 36.66
N SER A 868 36.94 -20.88 36.21
CA SER A 868 36.86 -22.34 36.31
C SER A 868 37.36 -23.08 35.05
N ARG A 869 37.62 -22.35 33.97
CA ARG A 869 38.01 -22.86 32.65
C ARG A 869 39.51 -22.74 32.43
N THR A 870 40.08 -23.64 31.62
CA THR A 870 41.52 -23.69 31.35
C THR A 870 41.96 -22.68 30.28
N VAL A 871 43.22 -22.25 30.34
CA VAL A 871 43.83 -21.30 29.39
C VAL A 871 43.74 -21.80 27.95
N LYS A 872 43.98 -23.09 27.71
CA LYS A 872 43.88 -23.71 26.37
C LYS A 872 42.45 -23.65 25.80
N SER A 873 41.43 -23.84 26.66
CA SER A 873 40.03 -23.77 26.22
C SER A 873 39.62 -22.34 25.86
N LEU A 874 40.06 -21.36 26.65
CA LEU A 874 39.77 -19.95 26.40
C LEU A 874 40.50 -19.44 25.15
N ASP A 875 41.73 -19.89 24.90
CA ASP A 875 42.53 -19.44 23.74
C ASP A 875 41.98 -20.01 22.43
N ALA A 876 41.56 -21.28 22.42
CA ALA A 876 40.88 -21.88 21.28
C ALA A 876 39.54 -21.19 20.96
N GLU A 877 38.75 -20.82 21.98
CA GLU A 877 37.49 -20.07 21.79
C GLU A 877 37.76 -18.65 21.28
N MET A 878 38.80 -17.98 21.80
CA MET A 878 39.22 -16.65 21.34
C MET A 878 39.73 -16.66 19.90
N ASN A 879 40.54 -17.65 19.50
CA ASN A 879 41.06 -17.75 18.13
C ASN A 879 39.95 -18.05 17.12
N ARG A 880 39.01 -18.94 17.46
CA ARG A 880 37.80 -19.18 16.64
C ARG A 880 36.95 -17.92 16.49
N LEU A 881 36.76 -17.14 17.57
CA LEU A 881 36.03 -15.87 17.50
C LEU A 881 36.78 -14.82 16.69
N ARG A 882 38.11 -14.74 16.78
CA ARG A 882 38.93 -13.81 15.97
C ARG A 882 38.88 -14.13 14.49
N GLU A 883 39.05 -15.39 14.10
CA GLU A 883 38.95 -15.84 12.71
C GLU A 883 37.55 -15.54 12.14
N ARG A 884 36.51 -15.80 12.94
CA ARG A 884 35.13 -15.52 12.54
C ARG A 884 34.85 -14.02 12.39
N ILE A 885 35.33 -13.18 13.31
CA ILE A 885 35.22 -11.72 13.20
C ILE A 885 35.98 -11.20 11.98
N ASN A 886 37.22 -11.66 11.74
CA ASN A 886 38.04 -11.23 10.60
C ASN A 886 37.45 -11.67 9.26
N SER A 887 36.86 -12.87 9.19
CA SER A 887 36.17 -13.34 8.00
C SER A 887 34.95 -12.47 7.70
N GLU A 888 34.11 -12.15 8.70
CA GLU A 888 32.91 -11.32 8.50
C GLU A 888 33.24 -9.84 8.23
N SER A 889 34.30 -9.29 8.85
CA SER A 889 34.71 -7.89 8.64
C SER A 889 35.37 -7.66 7.28
N SER A 890 36.09 -8.66 6.74
CA SER A 890 36.75 -8.54 5.43
C SER A 890 35.78 -8.61 4.25
N HIS A 891 34.61 -9.24 4.43
CA HIS A 891 33.65 -9.47 3.34
C HIS A 891 32.62 -8.34 3.15
N ARG A 892 32.43 -7.43 4.13
CA ARG A 892 31.21 -6.58 4.16
C ARG A 892 31.42 -5.07 4.05
N GLY A 893 32.65 -4.56 4.05
CA GLY A 893 32.93 -3.14 3.77
C GLY A 893 32.67 -2.18 4.95
N ASN A 894 32.56 -0.89 4.65
CA ASN A 894 32.61 0.20 5.65
C ASN A 894 31.31 0.31 6.48
N ARG A 895 31.44 0.38 7.82
CA ARG A 895 30.29 0.37 8.76
C ARG A 895 29.31 1.53 8.55
N GLU A 896 29.84 2.74 8.41
CA GLU A 896 29.01 3.94 8.29
C GLU A 896 28.22 3.94 6.97
N GLU A 897 28.83 3.43 5.89
CA GLU A 897 28.18 3.28 4.60
C GLU A 897 27.01 2.29 4.65
N ILE A 898 27.14 1.16 5.36
CA ILE A 898 26.05 0.18 5.50
C ILE A 898 24.85 0.79 6.25
N ILE A 899 25.12 1.53 7.34
CA ILE A 899 24.07 2.19 8.13
C ILE A 899 23.35 3.23 7.27
N GLN A 900 24.11 4.06 6.53
CA GLN A 900 23.53 5.04 5.61
C GLN A 900 22.71 4.38 4.50
N GLN A 901 23.23 3.32 3.87
CA GLN A 901 22.51 2.57 2.83
C GLN A 901 21.21 1.95 3.34
N PHE A 902 21.21 1.42 4.58
CA PHE A 902 19.99 0.91 5.21
C PHE A 902 18.96 2.01 5.44
N HIS A 903 19.35 3.14 6.04
CA HIS A 903 18.44 4.26 6.28
C HIS A 903 17.88 4.82 4.98
N TYR A 904 18.73 4.99 3.96
CA TYR A 904 18.33 5.45 2.64
C TYR A 904 17.34 4.49 1.94
N ALA A 905 17.62 3.18 1.98
CA ALA A 905 16.71 2.18 1.41
C ALA A 905 15.36 2.14 2.14
N LYS A 906 15.37 2.28 3.48
CA LYS A 906 14.16 2.35 4.30
C LYS A 906 13.32 3.59 3.97
N GLU A 907 13.93 4.77 3.94
CA GLU A 907 13.24 6.03 3.64
C GLU A 907 12.62 6.00 2.24
N ARG A 908 13.36 5.52 1.23
CA ARG A 908 12.83 5.37 -0.13
C ARG A 908 11.65 4.42 -0.22
N TYR A 909 11.72 3.28 0.49
CA TYR A 909 10.62 2.33 0.55
C TYR A 909 9.38 2.94 1.23
N GLU A 910 9.55 3.62 2.36
CA GLU A 910 8.46 4.26 3.10
C GLU A 910 7.80 5.38 2.29
N ASP A 911 8.58 6.21 1.61
CA ASP A 911 8.09 7.28 0.73
C ASP A 911 7.29 6.74 -0.45
N ALA A 912 7.81 5.72 -1.14
CA ALA A 912 7.12 5.06 -2.24
C ALA A 912 5.82 4.39 -1.76
N SER A 913 5.88 3.69 -0.62
CA SER A 913 4.72 3.05 0.00
C SER A 913 3.62 4.05 0.34
N ASN A 914 4.00 5.19 0.93
CA ASN A 914 3.08 6.27 1.27
C ASN A 914 2.42 6.88 0.02
N LYS A 915 3.18 7.10 -1.05
CA LYS A 915 2.65 7.61 -2.33
C LYS A 915 1.62 6.64 -2.93
N VAL A 916 1.96 5.35 -3.06
CA VAL A 916 1.04 4.32 -3.57
C VAL A 916 -0.22 4.23 -2.72
N ARG A 917 -0.08 4.23 -1.38
CA ARG A 917 -1.22 4.19 -0.45
C ARG A 917 -2.13 5.40 -0.60
N ASN A 918 -1.58 6.60 -0.75
CA ASN A 918 -2.36 7.82 -0.92
C ASN A 918 -3.09 7.84 -2.26
N LEU A 919 -2.44 7.38 -3.34
CA LEU A 919 -3.07 7.25 -4.66
C LEU A 919 -4.21 6.22 -4.65
N ARG A 920 -4.03 5.06 -3.99
CA ARG A 920 -5.09 4.06 -3.81
C ARG A 920 -6.29 4.64 -3.06
N ARG A 921 -6.07 5.37 -1.96
CA ARG A 921 -7.15 6.06 -1.22
C ARG A 921 -7.85 7.09 -2.09
N PHE A 922 -7.09 7.90 -2.85
CA PHE A 922 -7.65 8.89 -3.76
C PHE A 922 -8.55 8.24 -4.82
N ILE A 923 -8.12 7.13 -5.44
CA ILE A 923 -8.94 6.37 -6.40
C ILE A 923 -10.20 5.80 -5.76
N ALA A 924 -10.12 5.26 -4.53
CA ALA A 924 -11.30 4.74 -3.84
C ALA A 924 -12.36 5.84 -3.59
N VAL A 925 -11.93 6.99 -3.09
CA VAL A 925 -12.82 8.15 -2.88
C VAL A 925 -13.35 8.68 -4.21
N LEU A 926 -12.51 8.75 -5.24
CA LEU A 926 -12.93 9.17 -6.58
C LEU A 926 -14.00 8.23 -7.15
N ASP A 927 -13.91 6.92 -6.89
CA ASP A 927 -14.87 5.92 -7.36
C ASP A 927 -16.23 6.08 -6.70
N GLU A 928 -16.24 6.31 -5.38
CA GLU A 928 -17.46 6.61 -4.64
C GLU A 928 -18.13 7.90 -5.15
N VAL A 929 -17.35 8.99 -5.24
CA VAL A 929 -17.85 10.29 -5.71
C VAL A 929 -18.36 10.21 -7.16
N MET A 930 -17.67 9.50 -8.04
CA MET A 930 -18.09 9.34 -9.43
C MET A 930 -19.36 8.51 -9.55
N THR A 931 -19.55 7.52 -8.70
CA THR A 931 -20.77 6.70 -8.68
C THR A 931 -21.99 7.54 -8.32
N GLU A 932 -21.88 8.35 -7.25
CA GLU A 932 -22.95 9.27 -6.86
C GLU A 932 -23.19 10.37 -7.91
N ARG A 933 -22.13 10.95 -8.48
CA ARG A 933 -22.25 11.95 -9.56
C ARG A 933 -22.96 11.39 -10.80
N LEU A 934 -22.65 10.16 -11.21
CA LEU A 934 -23.32 9.51 -12.33
C LEU A 934 -24.80 9.19 -12.03
N LYS A 935 -25.12 8.85 -10.79
CA LYS A 935 -26.52 8.64 -10.34
C LYS A 935 -27.30 9.94 -10.40
N VAL A 936 -26.76 11.02 -9.84
CA VAL A 936 -27.36 12.37 -9.88
C VAL A 936 -27.50 12.87 -11.32
N TYR A 937 -26.50 12.67 -12.16
CA TYR A 937 -26.57 13.03 -13.58
C TYR A 937 -27.74 12.33 -14.30
N ARG A 938 -27.96 11.04 -14.05
CA ARG A 938 -29.11 10.32 -14.63
C ARG A 938 -30.45 10.85 -14.12
N GLN A 939 -30.51 11.24 -12.84
CA GLN A 939 -31.69 11.87 -12.26
C GLN A 939 -31.97 13.23 -12.90
N PHE A 940 -30.94 14.09 -13.05
CA PHE A 940 -31.06 15.36 -13.75
C PHE A 940 -31.48 15.19 -15.21
N LEU A 941 -30.85 14.27 -15.94
CA LEU A 941 -31.23 14.00 -17.33
C LEU A 941 -32.73 13.67 -17.46
N ARG A 942 -33.24 12.77 -16.62
CA ARG A 942 -34.68 12.40 -16.61
C ARG A 942 -35.58 13.56 -16.18
N SER A 943 -35.20 14.26 -15.12
CA SER A 943 -35.97 15.38 -14.57
C SER A 943 -36.08 16.54 -15.57
N LEU A 944 -34.97 16.96 -16.16
CA LEU A 944 -34.94 18.06 -17.12
C LEU A 944 -35.67 17.70 -18.41
N SER A 945 -35.56 16.46 -18.89
CA SER A 945 -36.33 15.99 -20.05
C SER A 945 -37.83 15.95 -19.79
N MET A 946 -38.25 15.48 -18.61
CA MET A 946 -39.66 15.48 -18.21
C MET A 946 -40.19 16.91 -18.07
N GLN A 947 -39.45 17.79 -17.39
CA GLN A 947 -39.82 19.20 -17.25
C GLN A 947 -39.92 19.90 -18.61
N CYS A 948 -38.96 19.69 -19.51
CA CYS A 948 -38.98 20.22 -20.87
C CYS A 948 -40.26 19.79 -21.60
N LYS A 949 -40.58 18.49 -21.54
CA LYS A 949 -41.79 17.91 -22.13
C LYS A 949 -43.08 18.57 -21.59
N LEU A 950 -43.24 18.61 -20.26
CA LEU A 950 -44.46 19.16 -19.65
C LEU A 950 -44.64 20.66 -19.96
N HIS A 951 -43.56 21.43 -19.91
CA HIS A 951 -43.63 22.85 -20.26
C HIS A 951 -43.96 23.05 -21.73
N PHE A 952 -43.37 22.27 -22.64
CA PHE A 952 -43.68 22.35 -24.05
C PHE A 952 -45.16 22.03 -24.35
N GLU A 953 -45.68 20.95 -23.76
CA GLU A 953 -47.10 20.58 -23.89
C GLU A 953 -48.03 21.67 -23.36
N HIS A 954 -47.70 22.24 -22.20
CA HIS A 954 -48.48 23.32 -21.61
C HIS A 954 -48.49 24.58 -22.49
N LEU A 955 -47.33 25.00 -23.02
CA LEU A 955 -47.22 26.17 -23.88
C LEU A 955 -47.98 26.00 -25.21
N LEU A 956 -48.03 24.80 -25.78
CA LEU A 956 -48.83 24.53 -26.98
C LEU A 956 -50.35 24.57 -26.72
N ARG A 957 -50.80 24.13 -25.52
CA ARG A 957 -52.22 24.18 -25.13
C ARG A 957 -52.77 25.60 -25.06
N VAL A 958 -51.95 26.61 -24.76
CA VAL A 958 -52.35 28.03 -24.75
C VAL A 958 -52.94 28.47 -26.11
N ARG A 959 -52.48 27.84 -27.21
CA ARG A 959 -52.98 28.08 -28.58
C ARG A 959 -54.08 27.10 -29.02
N GLY A 960 -54.40 26.09 -28.19
CA GLY A 960 -55.25 24.97 -28.60
C GLY A 960 -54.58 24.00 -29.59
N CYS A 961 -53.25 24.03 -29.69
CA CYS A 961 -52.45 23.01 -30.39
C CYS A 961 -52.12 21.88 -29.42
N SER A 962 -51.96 20.66 -29.93
CA SER A 962 -51.42 19.54 -29.15
C SER A 962 -50.05 19.13 -29.70
N GLY A 963 -49.15 18.67 -28.84
CA GLY A 963 -47.82 18.23 -29.27
C GLY A 963 -47.18 17.37 -28.22
N ASN A 964 -46.13 16.66 -28.58
CA ASN A 964 -45.41 15.75 -27.70
C ASN A 964 -43.92 15.75 -28.05
N ILE A 965 -43.08 15.71 -27.01
CA ILE A 965 -41.64 15.53 -27.12
C ILE A 965 -41.29 14.14 -26.59
N ILE A 966 -40.56 13.36 -27.40
CA ILE A 966 -40.06 12.05 -27.01
C ILE A 966 -38.54 12.11 -26.97
N PHE A 967 -37.99 11.82 -25.79
CA PHE A 967 -36.55 11.70 -25.56
C PHE A 967 -36.19 10.21 -25.53
N ASP A 968 -35.29 9.79 -26.43
CA ASP A 968 -34.62 8.50 -26.35
C ASP A 968 -33.17 8.70 -25.92
N HIS A 969 -32.93 8.60 -24.61
CA HIS A 969 -31.60 8.74 -24.04
C HIS A 969 -30.65 7.59 -24.38
N LYS A 970 -31.16 6.43 -24.84
CA LYS A 970 -30.30 5.29 -25.21
C LYS A 970 -29.72 5.50 -26.60
N ASN A 971 -30.55 5.95 -27.54
CA ASN A 971 -30.14 6.23 -28.92
C ASN A 971 -29.69 7.67 -29.15
N GLU A 972 -29.75 8.52 -28.09
CA GLU A 972 -29.42 9.95 -28.14
C GLU A 972 -30.23 10.70 -29.20
N THR A 973 -31.55 10.44 -29.27
CA THR A 973 -32.47 11.10 -30.21
C THR A 973 -33.59 11.87 -29.50
N LEU A 974 -34.06 12.93 -30.15
CA LEU A 974 -35.17 13.78 -29.71
C LEU A 974 -36.12 14.04 -30.87
N SER A 975 -37.36 13.55 -30.75
CA SER A 975 -38.43 13.80 -31.72
C SER A 975 -39.51 14.73 -31.14
N ILE A 976 -39.98 15.65 -31.97
CA ILE A 976 -40.99 16.65 -31.61
C ILE A 976 -42.12 16.50 -32.63
N THR A 977 -43.33 16.27 -32.13
CA THR A 977 -44.55 16.15 -32.95
C THR A 977 -45.55 17.20 -32.52
N VAL A 978 -46.22 17.87 -33.47
CA VAL A 978 -47.21 18.92 -33.20
C VAL A 978 -48.41 18.72 -34.13
N GLN A 979 -49.61 18.93 -33.61
CA GLN A 979 -50.89 18.81 -34.30
C GLN A 979 -51.69 20.13 -34.13
N PRO A 980 -51.97 20.86 -35.22
CA PRO A 980 -52.82 22.04 -35.22
C PRO A 980 -54.31 21.69 -35.12
N ARG A 981 -55.14 22.69 -34.81
CA ARG A 981 -56.54 22.53 -34.37
C ARG A 981 -57.55 22.27 -35.51
N GLU A 982 -57.18 22.46 -36.78
CA GLU A 982 -58.13 22.52 -37.91
C GLU A 982 -58.31 21.21 -38.72
N GLU A 983 -57.62 20.11 -38.41
CA GLU A 983 -57.81 18.84 -39.13
C GLU A 983 -57.93 17.64 -38.17
N GLU A 984 -59.16 17.28 -37.79
CA GLU A 984 -59.47 16.11 -36.95
C GLU A 984 -59.14 14.75 -37.60
N LYS A 985 -58.59 14.73 -38.83
CA LYS A 985 -58.18 13.53 -39.57
C LYS A 985 -56.73 13.52 -40.08
N ALA A 986 -55.90 14.52 -39.75
CA ALA A 986 -54.49 14.52 -40.17
C ALA A 986 -53.60 13.70 -39.22
N SER A 987 -52.68 12.90 -39.77
CA SER A 987 -51.68 12.16 -39.04
C SER A 987 -50.75 13.10 -38.25
N ARG A 988 -50.29 12.68 -37.05
CA ARG A 988 -49.26 13.40 -36.30
C ARG A 988 -48.08 13.70 -37.22
N SER A 989 -47.81 14.97 -37.45
CA SER A 989 -46.89 15.42 -38.49
C SER A 989 -45.62 15.97 -37.84
N ASP A 990 -44.44 15.63 -38.38
CA ASP A 990 -43.14 16.17 -37.93
C ASP A 990 -43.15 17.70 -38.13
N LEU A 991 -42.32 18.46 -37.41
CA LEU A 991 -42.25 19.94 -37.46
C LEU A 991 -42.13 20.56 -38.87
N ARG A 992 -41.85 19.73 -39.89
CA ARG A 992 -41.61 20.08 -41.29
C ARG A 992 -42.87 20.20 -42.14
N SER A 993 -43.94 19.49 -41.80
CA SER A 993 -45.22 19.50 -42.54
C SER A 993 -46.16 20.62 -42.11
N LEU A 994 -45.75 21.40 -41.11
CA LEU A 994 -46.47 22.55 -40.60
C LEU A 994 -46.22 23.80 -41.45
N SER A 995 -47.16 24.75 -41.43
CA SER A 995 -46.96 26.06 -42.07
C SER A 995 -45.76 26.81 -41.46
N GLY A 996 -45.16 27.73 -42.22
CA GLY A 996 -43.99 28.51 -41.75
C GLY A 996 -44.25 29.28 -40.44
N GLY A 997 -45.50 29.73 -40.23
CA GLY A 997 -45.94 30.37 -38.99
C GLY A 997 -46.04 29.40 -37.80
N GLU A 998 -46.61 28.21 -38.00
CA GLU A 998 -46.78 27.19 -36.94
C GLU A 998 -45.46 26.55 -36.53
N ARG A 999 -44.54 26.36 -37.48
CA ARG A 999 -43.19 25.86 -37.21
C ARG A 999 -42.38 26.86 -36.38
N SER A 1000 -42.48 28.15 -36.70
CA SER A 1000 -41.84 29.22 -35.93
C SER A 1000 -42.43 29.31 -34.52
N PHE A 1001 -43.76 29.20 -34.37
CA PHE A 1001 -44.43 29.20 -33.08
C PHE A 1001 -44.06 28.00 -32.20
N SER A 1002 -44.05 26.78 -32.77
CA SER A 1002 -43.65 25.56 -32.06
C SER A 1002 -42.19 25.64 -31.59
N THR A 1003 -41.33 26.30 -32.37
CA THR A 1003 -39.93 26.53 -32.01
C THR A 1003 -39.78 27.49 -30.84
N VAL A 1004 -40.55 28.59 -30.82
CA VAL A 1004 -40.59 29.49 -29.66
C VAL A 1004 -41.10 28.76 -28.41
N CYS A 1005 -42.14 27.92 -28.53
CA CYS A 1005 -42.60 27.09 -27.41
C CYS A 1005 -41.51 26.16 -26.88
N PHE A 1006 -40.73 25.56 -27.78
CA PHE A 1006 -39.59 24.71 -27.39
C PHE A 1006 -38.49 25.52 -26.71
N ILE A 1007 -38.08 26.67 -27.26
CA ILE A 1007 -37.07 27.54 -26.63
C ILE A 1007 -37.53 28.01 -25.25
N LEU A 1008 -38.78 28.43 -25.11
CA LEU A 1008 -39.37 28.81 -23.81
C LEU A 1008 -39.41 27.65 -22.82
N SER A 1009 -39.65 26.42 -23.29
CA SER A 1009 -39.56 25.22 -22.45
C SER A 1009 -38.13 24.97 -21.96
N LEU A 1010 -37.13 25.22 -22.80
CA LEU A 1010 -35.71 25.14 -22.43
C LEU A 1010 -35.28 26.29 -21.51
N TRP A 1011 -35.90 27.47 -21.61
CA TRP A 1011 -35.64 28.59 -20.70
C TRP A 1011 -36.04 28.27 -19.27
N ASN A 1012 -37.10 27.49 -19.05
CA ASN A 1012 -37.49 27.11 -17.69
C ASN A 1012 -36.47 26.19 -17.01
N ILE A 1013 -35.74 25.38 -17.78
CA ILE A 1013 -34.75 24.44 -17.26
C ILE A 1013 -33.31 24.97 -17.31
N SER A 1014 -33.05 26.03 -18.07
CA SER A 1014 -31.73 26.64 -18.21
C SER A 1014 -31.51 27.72 -17.14
N GLU A 1015 -30.39 27.64 -16.44
CA GLU A 1015 -29.94 28.63 -15.45
C GLU A 1015 -28.92 29.58 -16.11
N SER A 1016 -29.35 30.81 -16.38
CA SER A 1016 -28.53 31.91 -16.92
C SER A 1016 -29.12 33.23 -16.41
N PRO A 1017 -28.28 34.20 -15.99
CA PRO A 1017 -28.75 35.49 -15.44
C PRO A 1017 -29.41 36.37 -16.50
N PHE A 1018 -29.01 36.21 -17.77
CA PHE A 1018 -29.64 36.88 -18.91
C PHE A 1018 -29.88 35.93 -20.07
N ARG A 1019 -30.83 36.29 -20.94
CA ARG A 1019 -31.15 35.60 -22.18
C ARG A 1019 -31.30 36.58 -23.33
N CYS A 1020 -30.72 36.24 -24.48
CA CYS A 1020 -30.77 37.06 -25.68
C CYS A 1020 -31.43 36.30 -26.83
N MET A 1021 -32.35 36.95 -27.57
CA MET A 1021 -32.90 36.40 -28.82
C MET A 1021 -32.80 37.41 -29.94
N ASP A 1022 -32.21 37.02 -31.06
CA ASP A 1022 -32.14 37.83 -32.28
C ASP A 1022 -33.22 37.42 -33.28
N GLU A 1023 -33.99 38.40 -33.77
CA GLU A 1023 -34.95 38.25 -34.87
C GLU A 1023 -35.97 37.11 -34.70
N PHE A 1024 -36.39 36.84 -33.46
CA PHE A 1024 -37.29 35.74 -33.13
C PHE A 1024 -38.67 35.82 -33.82
N ASP A 1025 -39.09 37.04 -34.21
CA ASP A 1025 -40.41 37.34 -34.76
C ASP A 1025 -40.45 37.52 -36.29
N VAL A 1026 -39.31 37.42 -36.99
CA VAL A 1026 -39.21 37.75 -38.44
C VAL A 1026 -39.94 36.76 -39.35
N TYR A 1027 -40.06 35.50 -38.94
CA TYR A 1027 -40.70 34.43 -39.73
C TYR A 1027 -42.12 34.08 -39.23
N MET A 1028 -42.71 34.93 -38.39
CA MET A 1028 -44.03 34.74 -37.81
C MET A 1028 -45.06 35.64 -38.49
N ASP A 1029 -46.28 35.13 -38.67
CA ASP A 1029 -47.42 35.98 -38.98
C ASP A 1029 -47.78 36.87 -37.76
N MET A 1030 -48.62 37.89 -38.00
CA MET A 1030 -48.98 38.87 -36.97
C MET A 1030 -49.69 38.27 -35.76
N VAL A 1031 -50.43 37.17 -35.94
CA VAL A 1031 -51.19 36.51 -34.87
C VAL A 1031 -50.24 35.71 -33.98
N ASN A 1032 -49.37 34.91 -34.58
CA ASN A 1032 -48.39 34.07 -33.89
C ASN A 1032 -47.35 34.92 -33.17
N ARG A 1033 -46.97 36.04 -33.79
CA ARG A 1033 -46.08 37.03 -33.20
C ARG A 1033 -46.66 37.62 -31.92
N ARG A 1034 -47.94 38.02 -31.94
CA ARG A 1034 -48.60 38.58 -30.75
C ARG A 1034 -48.63 37.56 -29.60
N ILE A 1035 -49.06 36.33 -29.88
CA ILE A 1035 -49.11 35.26 -28.87
C ILE A 1035 -47.71 34.94 -28.33
N ALA A 1036 -46.69 34.86 -29.19
CA ALA A 1036 -45.31 34.61 -28.77
C ALA A 1036 -44.77 35.73 -27.87
N ILE A 1037 -45.07 37.00 -28.18
CA ILE A 1037 -44.71 38.15 -27.33
C ILE A 1037 -45.43 38.07 -25.98
N ASP A 1038 -46.73 37.77 -25.97
CA ASP A 1038 -47.51 37.64 -24.73
C ASP A 1038 -46.95 36.52 -23.85
N MET A 1039 -46.58 35.37 -24.43
CA MET A 1039 -45.92 34.28 -23.71
C MET A 1039 -44.55 34.67 -23.15
N ILE A 1040 -43.75 35.44 -23.90
CA ILE A 1040 -42.45 35.93 -23.41
C ILE A 1040 -42.65 36.93 -22.27
N LEU A 1041 -43.64 37.82 -22.37
CA LEU A 1041 -44.00 38.78 -21.31
C LEU A 1041 -44.41 38.05 -20.03
N GLU A 1042 -45.33 37.08 -20.13
CA GLU A 1042 -45.77 36.26 -19.00
C GLU A 1042 -44.58 35.53 -18.33
N ARG A 1043 -43.65 35.01 -19.14
CA ARG A 1043 -42.44 34.36 -18.64
C ARG A 1043 -41.46 35.32 -17.98
N ALA A 1044 -41.31 36.53 -18.53
CA ALA A 1044 -40.48 37.57 -17.97
C ALA A 1044 -41.00 38.04 -16.60
N ASP A 1045 -42.33 38.14 -16.46
CA ASP A 1045 -43.01 38.47 -15.21
C ASP A 1045 -42.87 37.37 -14.15
N PHE A 1046 -42.89 36.10 -14.55
CA PHE A 1046 -42.62 34.97 -13.64
C PHE A 1046 -41.15 34.91 -13.20
N GLN A 1047 -40.22 35.31 -14.07
CA GLN A 1047 -38.78 35.28 -13.81
C GLN A 1047 -38.21 36.69 -13.52
N ARG A 1048 -38.73 37.37 -12.49
CA ARG A 1048 -38.40 38.77 -12.17
C ARG A 1048 -36.91 39.08 -12.01
N HIS A 1049 -36.13 38.09 -11.56
CA HIS A 1049 -34.69 38.23 -11.31
C HIS A 1049 -33.80 37.89 -12.51
N ARG A 1050 -34.37 37.66 -13.70
CA ARG A 1050 -33.61 37.35 -14.92
C ARG A 1050 -33.82 38.41 -15.99
N GLN A 1051 -32.76 38.68 -16.75
CA GLN A 1051 -32.79 39.67 -17.82
C GLN A 1051 -33.10 39.02 -19.18
N PHE A 1052 -33.97 39.63 -19.96
CA PHE A 1052 -34.30 39.21 -21.32
C PHE A 1052 -33.96 40.35 -22.28
N ILE A 1053 -33.21 40.07 -23.33
CA ILE A 1053 -32.78 41.04 -24.35
C ILE A 1053 -33.22 40.54 -25.72
N LEU A 1054 -34.25 41.15 -26.28
CA LEU A 1054 -34.88 40.75 -27.52
C LEU A 1054 -34.53 41.75 -28.61
N PHE A 1055 -33.90 41.29 -29.68
CA PHE A 1055 -33.58 42.12 -30.84
C PHE A 1055 -34.64 41.88 -31.92
N THR A 1056 -35.30 42.94 -32.38
CA THR A 1056 -36.36 42.86 -33.39
C THR A 1056 -36.27 44.02 -34.38
N PRO A 1057 -36.50 43.79 -35.68
CA PRO A 1057 -36.56 44.86 -36.66
C PRO A 1057 -37.93 45.55 -36.72
N LEU A 1058 -38.94 44.98 -36.06
CA LEU A 1058 -40.34 45.39 -36.17
C LEU A 1058 -40.73 46.34 -35.03
N SER A 1059 -41.66 47.27 -35.32
CA SER A 1059 -42.19 48.20 -34.31
C SER A 1059 -42.93 47.44 -33.20
N MET A 1060 -42.76 47.89 -31.95
CA MET A 1060 -43.38 47.34 -30.74
C MET A 1060 -44.31 48.35 -30.04
N SER A 1061 -44.98 49.19 -30.82
CA SER A 1061 -45.88 50.25 -30.33
C SER A 1061 -47.13 49.76 -29.58
N SER A 1062 -47.41 48.44 -29.59
CA SER A 1062 -48.57 47.81 -28.96
C SER A 1062 -48.27 47.13 -27.61
N LEU A 1063 -47.08 47.31 -27.03
CA LEU A 1063 -46.70 46.71 -25.75
C LEU A 1063 -47.31 47.46 -24.55
N PRO A 1064 -47.66 46.76 -23.45
CA PRO A 1064 -48.10 47.40 -22.22
C PRO A 1064 -46.96 48.25 -21.60
N THR A 1065 -47.30 49.40 -21.02
CA THR A 1065 -46.33 50.25 -20.32
C THR A 1065 -46.06 49.68 -18.92
N SER A 1066 -44.88 49.08 -18.71
CA SER A 1066 -44.47 48.49 -17.42
C SER A 1066 -43.05 48.96 -17.06
N PRO A 1067 -42.74 49.23 -15.77
CA PRO A 1067 -41.40 49.62 -15.32
C PRO A 1067 -40.35 48.53 -15.56
N HIS A 1068 -40.76 47.27 -15.79
CA HIS A 1068 -39.89 46.14 -16.07
C HIS A 1068 -39.56 45.98 -17.57
N ILE A 1069 -40.19 46.77 -18.45
CA ILE A 1069 -40.00 46.72 -19.90
C ILE A 1069 -39.25 47.97 -20.35
N ARG A 1070 -38.07 47.78 -20.95
CA ARG A 1070 -37.27 48.85 -21.54
C ARG A 1070 -37.19 48.69 -23.06
N ILE A 1071 -37.64 49.69 -23.80
CA ILE A 1071 -37.51 49.75 -25.26
C ILE A 1071 -36.32 50.64 -25.61
N LEU A 1072 -35.35 50.08 -26.32
CA LEU A 1072 -34.11 50.74 -26.74
C LEU A 1072 -34.08 50.80 -28.26
N ARG A 1073 -34.13 52.00 -28.83
CA ARG A 1073 -34.10 52.21 -30.29
C ARG A 1073 -32.67 52.48 -30.77
N MET A 1074 -32.21 51.70 -31.74
CA MET A 1074 -30.94 51.89 -32.43
C MET A 1074 -31.04 53.05 -33.43
N PRO A 1075 -29.96 53.82 -33.63
CA PRO A 1075 -29.90 54.86 -34.66
C PRO A 1075 -30.03 54.24 -36.05
N ASP A 1076 -30.67 54.97 -36.97
CA ASP A 1076 -30.82 54.53 -38.35
C ASP A 1076 -29.44 54.46 -39.06
N PRO A 1077 -29.24 53.50 -39.98
CA PRO A 1077 -27.95 53.33 -40.65
C PRO A 1077 -27.56 54.55 -41.50
N PRO A 1078 -26.28 54.93 -41.57
CA PRO A 1078 -25.80 55.99 -42.47
C PRO A 1078 -26.19 55.67 -43.92
N ARG A 1079 -26.66 56.67 -44.67
CA ARG A 1079 -27.33 56.50 -45.98
C ARG A 1079 -26.49 55.83 -47.10
N ASP A 1080 -25.20 55.58 -46.90
CA ASP A 1080 -24.28 55.00 -47.92
C ASP A 1080 -23.90 53.52 -47.73
N GLN A 1081 -24.46 52.79 -46.75
CA GLN A 1081 -24.15 51.37 -46.52
C GLN A 1081 -25.33 50.42 -46.81
N ARG A 1082 -25.96 50.53 -47.99
CA ARG A 1082 -27.05 49.61 -48.37
C ARG A 1082 -26.60 48.23 -48.88
N THR A 1083 -25.30 47.99 -49.04
CA THR A 1083 -24.78 46.69 -49.50
C THR A 1083 -23.61 46.21 -48.65
N LEU A 1084 -23.87 45.25 -47.75
CA LEU A 1084 -22.85 44.32 -47.28
C LEU A 1084 -22.67 43.25 -48.37
N ASN A 1085 -21.68 43.42 -49.25
CA ASN A 1085 -21.28 42.37 -50.18
C ASN A 1085 -20.57 41.24 -49.42
N PHE A 1086 -21.28 40.16 -49.12
CA PHE A 1086 -20.68 38.88 -48.81
C PHE A 1086 -20.32 38.20 -50.15
N GLN A 1087 -19.06 38.31 -50.59
CA GLN A 1087 -18.55 37.41 -51.63
C GLN A 1087 -18.25 36.05 -50.99
N ASN A 1088 -18.99 35.02 -51.37
CA ASN A 1088 -18.57 33.62 -51.19
C ASN A 1088 -17.35 33.38 -52.09
N ARG A 1089 -16.16 33.28 -51.49
CA ARG A 1089 -15.01 32.62 -52.12
C ARG A 1089 -15.05 31.15 -51.73
N ASN A 1090 -15.83 30.36 -52.45
CA ASN A 1090 -15.72 28.92 -52.54
C ASN A 1090 -16.32 28.57 -53.90
N ASP A 1091 -15.50 28.72 -54.94
CA ASP A 1091 -15.64 28.09 -56.26
C ASP A 1091 -14.51 28.66 -57.14
N ARG A 1092 -13.37 27.96 -57.12
CA ARG A 1092 -12.29 27.89 -58.12
C ARG A 1092 -10.99 27.54 -57.41
N ASP A 1093 -10.80 26.24 -57.22
CA ASP A 1093 -9.52 25.54 -57.24
C ASP A 1093 -9.85 24.10 -57.72
N GLU A 1094 -10.11 23.98 -59.03
CA GLU A 1094 -9.88 22.76 -59.81
C GLU A 1094 -8.96 23.18 -60.95
N ASP A 1095 -7.65 23.08 -60.69
CA ASP A 1095 -6.59 22.55 -61.57
C ASP A 1095 -5.30 22.36 -60.76
#